data_AF-A0AB37HYS5-F1
#
_entry.id   AF-A0AB37HYS5-F1
#
_cell.length_a   1.000
_cell.length_b   1.000
_cell.length_c   1.000
_cell.angle_alpha   90.00
_cell.angle_beta   90.00
_cell.angle_gamma   90.00
#
_symmetry.space_group_name_H-M   'P 1'
#
loop_
_entity.id
_entity.type
_entity.pdbx_description
1 polymer ?
#
loop_
_entity_poly.entity_id
_entity_poly.type
_entity_poly.pdbx_seq_one_letter_code
_entity_poly.pdbx_strand_id
1 'polypeptide(L)'
;MENHKGWDWGSGRWCLLGTLVVAVLLFGTCGWLEADPALQWCDALYRAIQLFVLDMSEQNPPPALNVARWVALIIAFYAVAEVLLAVFTQQKQLLHARLRRNHIVVIGNGPEAASLAGNDTYHTAGKKVVVIGDLAPSDQAWLTGRGVSVLPDLSDPHLTRVLRGAKDVVIVGGDDNETANLVCRVASTAPTTQPLALFDSPALARQWTRSSSDAARTVCRVTQLALETLRLCPPFPSDAAVPDPVVVGDGPLAAELTRRIILGWQHDGWRPRILCLSERTGWAGDLVQKFGGAMQVEQMTPLPACVEARVNEFRDTWVPPEKGRGTVGGIRVYLALTESSKAVTIARELLEDPTTHIGLVVDQNTHWKDLFGDVTDRVQLISRDALLADPKVLERNEADLLRAELRRDAESWPPDSPSLFSTDIVRDENSGEIVDVTPDTLRLDLGVHLLTRDNAKAAREVLEAGGMKAETGIPLEPAPLAGPSQLHSMQLTLLDLLTKELFSDTDSHDRQQWALELTSRLPEMMQRSGWTVTSDTPPLLDSESIERLAERVHESYQQQALAEGNPTGSQLVETPWEKLSEFNKSSNRAVVLDYPVKLASVGLDWRRSTTPAPAPALTDEQILTLSVAEHRRWSHFQRRNGREGHYFNTPWDKLTPEQKSLDENIINTMGSLLASEGIEIIQEVAD
;
A
#
# COMPACT_ATOMS: atom_id res chain seq x y z
N MET A 1 -9.90 11.65 36.65
CA MET A 1 -9.31 10.44 37.25
C MET A 1 -8.40 10.89 38.40
N GLU A 2 -8.63 10.32 39.59
CA GLU A 2 -8.05 10.74 40.86
C GLU A 2 -6.53 10.45 40.93
N ASN A 3 -5.80 11.42 41.47
CA ASN A 3 -4.35 11.37 41.70
C ASN A 3 -4.00 10.37 42.80
N HIS A 4 -3.75 9.11 42.44
CA HIS A 4 -2.93 8.24 43.27
C HIS A 4 -1.46 8.62 43.10
N LYS A 5 -0.95 9.47 43.99
CA LYS A 5 0.48 9.57 44.30
C LYS A 5 0.93 8.20 44.83
N GLY A 6 1.25 7.29 43.91
CA GLY A 6 2.04 6.11 44.21
C GLY A 6 3.37 6.58 44.76
N TRP A 7 3.64 6.25 46.02
CA TRP A 7 4.96 6.38 46.61
C TRP A 7 5.97 5.67 45.69
N ASP A 8 6.82 6.44 45.03
CA ASP A 8 7.84 5.91 44.14
C ASP A 8 8.85 5.10 44.99
N TRP A 9 8.76 3.77 44.89
CA TRP A 9 9.55 2.82 45.67
C TRP A 9 11.06 3.02 45.46
N GLY A 10 11.48 3.57 44.31
CA GLY A 10 12.87 3.94 44.05
C GLY A 10 13.34 5.09 44.93
N SER A 11 12.57 6.18 44.95
CA SER A 11 12.87 7.39 45.74
C SER A 11 12.85 7.14 47.26
N GLY A 12 11.92 6.30 47.75
CA GLY A 12 11.84 5.93 49.17
C GLY A 12 13.05 5.14 49.69
N ARG A 13 13.63 4.27 48.84
CA ARG A 13 14.80 3.44 49.20
C ARG A 13 16.06 4.28 49.37
N TRP A 14 16.31 5.24 48.48
CA TRP A 14 17.46 6.14 48.57
C TRP A 14 17.35 7.09 49.79
N CYS A 15 16.14 7.57 50.09
CA CYS A 15 15.91 8.35 51.31
C CYS A 15 16.19 7.53 52.58
N LEU A 16 15.76 6.26 52.63
CA LEU A 16 15.98 5.38 53.77
C LEU A 16 17.46 4.99 53.94
N LEU A 17 18.17 4.78 52.83
CA LEU A 17 19.62 4.55 52.85
C LEU A 17 20.37 5.81 53.33
N GLY A 18 19.97 6.99 52.86
CA GLY A 18 20.54 8.28 53.27
C GLY A 18 20.33 8.56 54.76
N THR A 19 19.15 8.29 55.31
CA THR A 19 18.88 8.47 56.74
C THR A 19 19.69 7.50 57.60
N LEU A 20 19.86 6.25 57.16
CA LEU A 20 20.72 5.27 57.80
C LEU A 20 22.20 5.70 57.84
N VAL A 21 22.72 6.24 56.73
CA VAL A 21 24.09 6.78 56.67
C VAL A 21 24.26 7.95 57.63
N VAL A 22 23.32 8.88 57.66
CA VAL A 22 23.36 10.03 58.60
C VAL A 22 23.29 9.56 60.05
N ALA A 23 22.43 8.57 60.36
CA ALA A 23 22.34 8.00 61.70
C ALA A 23 23.66 7.35 62.12
N VAL A 24 24.31 6.59 61.23
CA VAL A 24 25.64 5.99 61.50
C VAL A 24 26.69 7.07 61.75
N LEU A 25 26.71 8.17 61.00
CA LEU A 25 27.65 9.27 61.21
C LEU A 25 27.40 9.99 62.54
N LEU A 26 26.13 10.17 62.95
CA LEU A 26 25.78 10.79 64.23
C LEU A 26 26.11 9.87 65.42
N PHE A 27 25.78 8.59 65.34
CA PHE A 27 26.12 7.64 66.41
C PHE A 27 27.63 7.36 66.46
N GLY A 28 28.31 7.33 65.32
CA GLY A 28 29.75 7.18 65.23
C GLY A 28 30.50 8.39 65.80
N THR A 29 30.07 9.61 65.48
CA THR A 29 30.64 10.84 66.06
C THR A 29 30.44 10.92 67.55
N CYS A 30 29.22 10.69 68.04
CA CYS A 30 28.94 10.66 69.47
C CYS A 30 29.73 9.55 70.18
N GLY A 31 29.85 8.37 69.58
CA GLY A 31 30.62 7.25 70.14
C GLY A 31 32.12 7.54 70.24
N TRP A 32 32.71 8.24 69.25
CA TRP A 32 34.12 8.65 69.30
C TRP A 32 34.38 9.77 70.32
N LEU A 33 33.44 10.71 70.49
CA LEU A 33 33.52 11.77 71.51
C LEU A 33 33.35 11.22 72.93
N GLU A 34 32.61 10.11 73.09
CA GLU A 34 32.46 9.39 74.36
C GLU A 34 33.70 8.54 74.69
N ALA A 35 34.35 7.97 73.68
CA ALA A 35 35.59 7.19 73.83
C ALA A 35 36.81 8.07 74.13
N ASP A 36 36.93 9.24 73.48
CA ASP A 36 38.01 10.20 73.71
C ASP A 36 37.45 11.64 73.84
N PRO A 37 37.24 12.14 75.08
CA PRO A 37 36.69 13.47 75.31
C PRO A 37 37.60 14.62 74.88
N ALA A 38 38.89 14.35 74.59
CA ALA A 38 39.83 15.37 74.11
C ALA A 38 39.80 15.54 72.58
N LEU A 39 39.05 14.69 71.87
CA LEU A 39 38.98 14.67 70.41
C LEU A 39 38.12 15.83 69.88
N GLN A 40 38.61 16.54 68.86
CA GLN A 40 37.82 17.59 68.23
C GLN A 40 36.68 16.97 67.41
N TRP A 41 35.54 17.66 67.35
CA TRP A 41 34.32 17.17 66.68
C TRP A 41 34.57 16.80 65.20
N CYS A 42 35.38 17.59 64.49
CA CYS A 42 35.74 17.31 63.10
C CYS A 42 36.54 16.01 62.95
N ASP A 43 37.42 15.71 63.90
CA ASP A 43 38.22 14.48 63.92
C ASP A 43 37.34 13.27 64.26
N ALA A 44 36.37 13.43 65.16
CA ALA A 44 35.36 12.41 65.47
C ALA A 44 34.48 12.09 64.25
N LEU A 45 34.11 13.10 63.45
CA LEU A 45 33.35 12.91 62.21
C LEU A 45 34.18 12.22 61.14
N TYR A 46 35.45 12.59 61.00
CA TYR A 46 36.36 11.92 60.10
C TYR A 46 36.53 10.43 60.45
N ARG A 47 36.69 10.10 61.74
CA ARG A 47 36.76 8.71 62.20
C ARG A 47 35.42 7.96 62.06
N ALA A 48 34.29 8.64 62.16
CA ALA A 48 32.98 8.05 61.89
C ALA A 48 32.82 7.66 60.40
N ILE A 49 33.44 8.40 59.47
CA ILE A 49 33.47 8.05 58.04
C ILE A 49 34.38 6.81 57.81
N GLN A 50 35.49 6.69 58.55
CA GLN A 50 36.40 5.54 58.43
C GLN A 50 35.75 4.20 58.78
N LEU A 51 34.65 4.19 59.56
CA LEU A 51 33.87 2.98 59.87
C LEU A 51 33.34 2.26 58.62
N PHE A 52 33.11 2.98 57.52
CA PHE A 52 32.66 2.38 56.25
C PHE A 52 33.79 1.66 55.50
N VAL A 53 35.06 1.91 55.86
CA VAL A 53 36.27 1.35 55.20
C VAL A 53 36.96 0.31 56.08
N LEU A 54 36.25 -0.23 57.08
CA LEU A 54 36.74 -1.29 57.98
C LEU A 54 37.94 -0.88 58.87
N ASP A 55 38.21 0.42 59.04
CA ASP A 55 39.33 0.90 59.85
C ASP A 55 38.86 1.30 61.26
N MET A 56 39.44 0.66 62.29
CA MET A 56 39.17 0.90 63.71
C MET A 56 40.43 0.64 64.53
N SER A 57 40.88 1.64 65.28
CA SER A 57 42.06 1.54 66.15
C SER A 57 41.76 1.16 67.60
N GLU A 58 40.48 1.09 68.00
CA GLU A 58 40.07 0.98 69.41
C GLU A 58 39.57 -0.42 69.81
N GLN A 59 40.16 -0.99 70.86
CA GLN A 59 39.95 -2.39 71.24
C GLN A 59 38.65 -2.64 72.03
N ASN A 60 38.08 -1.61 72.69
CA ASN A 60 36.84 -1.69 73.48
C ASN A 60 35.92 -0.48 73.20
N PRO A 61 35.18 -0.48 72.08
CA PRO A 61 34.35 0.66 71.70
C PRO A 61 33.08 0.79 72.57
N PRO A 62 32.59 2.02 72.83
CA PRO A 62 31.28 2.25 73.41
C PRO A 62 30.16 1.55 72.61
N PRO A 63 29.03 1.16 73.25
CA PRO A 63 27.97 0.41 72.59
C PRO A 63 27.38 1.14 71.37
N ALA A 64 27.28 2.48 71.42
CA ALA A 64 26.84 3.28 70.28
C ALA A 64 27.79 3.17 69.07
N LEU A 65 29.10 3.19 69.30
CA LEU A 65 30.12 3.05 68.27
C LEU A 65 30.13 1.64 67.67
N ASN A 66 29.90 0.62 68.49
CA ASN A 66 29.82 -0.76 68.03
C ASN A 66 28.59 -1.01 67.13
N VAL A 67 27.43 -0.42 67.47
CA VAL A 67 26.23 -0.48 66.62
C VAL A 67 26.47 0.28 65.31
N ALA A 68 27.03 1.48 65.37
CA ALA A 68 27.37 2.27 64.19
C ALA A 68 28.32 1.49 63.25
N ARG A 69 29.31 0.78 63.78
CA ARG A 69 30.24 -0.06 63.02
C ARG A 69 29.53 -1.16 62.22
N TRP A 70 28.68 -1.96 62.87
CA TRP A 70 28.01 -3.06 62.17
C TRP A 70 27.01 -2.56 61.14
N VAL A 71 26.32 -1.46 61.43
CA VAL A 71 25.39 -0.84 60.47
C VAL A 71 26.17 -0.22 59.30
N ALA A 72 27.30 0.44 59.54
CA ALA A 72 28.18 0.98 58.48
C ALA A 72 28.66 -0.13 57.54
N LEU A 73 29.09 -1.26 58.09
CA LEU A 73 29.52 -2.44 57.34
C LEU A 73 28.40 -2.99 56.45
N ILE A 74 27.21 -3.16 57.01
CA ILE A 74 26.05 -3.69 56.27
C ILE A 74 25.67 -2.75 55.13
N ILE A 75 25.67 -1.43 55.36
CA ILE A 75 25.39 -0.43 54.33
C ILE A 75 26.46 -0.46 53.23
N ALA A 76 27.74 -0.53 53.58
CA ALA A 76 28.84 -0.62 52.62
C ALA A 76 28.73 -1.90 51.75
N PHE A 77 28.48 -3.05 52.38
CA PHE A 77 28.31 -4.31 51.67
C PHE A 77 27.05 -4.32 50.79
N TYR A 78 25.95 -3.74 51.27
CA TYR A 78 24.71 -3.59 50.51
C TYR A 78 24.91 -2.69 49.28
N ALA A 79 25.61 -1.57 49.42
CA ALA A 79 25.93 -0.68 48.29
C ALA A 79 26.79 -1.38 47.23
N VAL A 80 27.81 -2.14 47.64
CA VAL A 80 28.63 -2.95 46.73
C VAL A 80 27.80 -4.05 46.06
N ALA A 81 26.93 -4.73 46.81
CA ALA A 81 26.05 -5.77 46.28
C ALA A 81 25.04 -5.22 45.26
N GLU A 82 24.46 -4.05 45.49
CA GLU A 82 23.57 -3.38 44.52
C GLU A 82 24.32 -3.00 43.23
N VAL A 83 25.54 -2.46 43.35
CA VAL A 83 26.39 -2.16 42.18
C VAL A 83 26.72 -3.45 41.40
N LEU A 84 27.08 -4.54 42.10
CA LEU A 84 27.33 -5.84 41.47
C LEU A 84 26.06 -6.38 40.80
N LEU A 85 24.90 -6.36 41.47
CA LEU A 85 23.63 -6.82 40.90
C LEU A 85 23.25 -6.03 39.64
N ALA A 86 23.45 -4.71 39.63
CA ALA A 86 23.20 -3.87 38.45
C ALA A 86 24.13 -4.21 37.28
N VAL A 87 25.41 -4.52 37.53
CA VAL A 87 26.33 -5.00 36.47
C VAL A 87 25.95 -6.41 36.00
N PHE A 88 25.52 -7.29 36.91
CA PHE A 88 25.10 -8.66 36.59
C PHE A 88 23.78 -8.71 35.82
N THR A 89 22.83 -7.79 36.03
CA THR A 89 21.57 -7.76 35.27
C THR A 89 21.82 -7.45 33.79
N GLN A 90 22.72 -6.50 33.48
CA GLN A 90 23.12 -6.19 32.11
C GLN A 90 23.83 -7.38 31.43
N GLN A 91 24.73 -8.06 32.14
CA GLN A 91 25.40 -9.26 31.63
C GLN A 91 24.45 -10.46 31.46
N LYS A 92 23.45 -10.60 32.34
CA LYS A 92 22.43 -11.66 32.27
C LYS A 92 21.52 -11.49 31.06
N GLN A 93 21.12 -10.26 30.73
CA GLN A 93 20.36 -9.97 29.52
C GLN A 93 21.13 -10.35 28.25
N LEU A 94 22.43 -10.02 28.19
CA LEU A 94 23.32 -10.42 27.09
C LEU A 94 23.49 -11.94 26.99
N LEU A 95 23.69 -12.63 28.12
CA LEU A 95 23.82 -14.09 28.15
C LEU A 95 22.52 -14.78 27.70
N HIS A 96 21.37 -14.29 28.18
CA HIS A 96 20.06 -14.78 27.76
C HIS A 96 19.81 -14.53 26.27
N ALA A 97 20.18 -13.36 25.73
CA ALA A 97 20.07 -13.09 24.30
C ALA A 97 20.95 -14.04 23.47
N ARG A 98 22.20 -14.29 23.90
CA ARG A 98 23.14 -15.21 23.23
C ARG A 98 22.70 -16.66 23.20
N LEU A 99 22.02 -17.12 24.26
CA LEU A 99 21.57 -18.51 24.39
C LEU A 99 20.19 -18.76 23.74
N ARG A 100 19.51 -17.71 23.27
CA ARG A 100 18.23 -17.83 22.58
C ARG A 100 18.43 -18.35 21.15
N ARG A 101 17.52 -19.24 20.75
CA ARG A 101 17.35 -19.68 19.37
C ARG A 101 15.93 -19.36 18.92
N ASN A 102 15.74 -19.19 17.62
CA ASN A 102 14.43 -18.91 17.02
C ASN A 102 13.80 -17.60 17.52
N HIS A 103 14.62 -16.55 17.61
CA HIS A 103 14.21 -15.21 18.04
C HIS A 103 14.30 -14.21 16.89
N ILE A 104 13.62 -13.06 17.00
CA ILE A 104 13.61 -12.00 15.98
C ILE A 104 14.48 -10.86 16.50
N VAL A 105 15.36 -10.34 15.65
CA VAL A 105 16.27 -9.25 16.00
C VAL A 105 15.88 -8.01 15.21
N VAL A 106 15.58 -6.92 15.91
CA VAL A 106 15.38 -5.60 15.29
C VAL A 106 16.61 -4.76 15.60
N ILE A 107 17.26 -4.23 14.57
CA ILE A 107 18.44 -3.38 14.68
C ILE A 107 18.06 -1.97 14.24
N GLY A 108 18.20 -1.00 15.13
CA GLY A 108 17.87 0.38 14.82
C GLY A 108 17.88 1.27 16.05
N ASN A 109 18.19 2.55 15.83
CA ASN A 109 18.31 3.55 16.89
C ASN A 109 17.07 4.44 17.02
N GLY A 110 16.14 4.35 16.06
CA GLY A 110 14.96 5.21 15.99
C GLY A 110 13.71 4.66 16.71
N PRO A 111 12.70 5.53 16.96
CA PRO A 111 11.44 5.13 17.58
C PRO A 111 10.67 4.09 16.74
N GLU A 112 10.85 4.08 15.42
CA GLU A 112 10.27 3.07 14.53
C GLU A 112 10.79 1.65 14.86
N ALA A 113 12.06 1.51 15.23
CA ALA A 113 12.63 0.22 15.65
C ALA A 113 11.97 -0.28 16.93
N ALA A 114 11.63 0.63 17.85
CA ALA A 114 10.88 0.30 19.05
C ALA A 114 9.43 -0.11 18.71
N SER A 115 8.70 0.69 17.91
CA SER A 115 7.34 0.38 17.49
C SER A 115 7.24 -0.98 16.78
N LEU A 116 8.18 -1.26 15.87
CA LEU A 116 8.29 -2.55 15.19
C LEU A 116 8.48 -3.69 16.20
N ALA A 117 9.45 -3.57 17.10
CA ALA A 117 9.76 -4.62 18.04
C ALA A 117 8.67 -4.89 19.09
N GLY A 118 7.90 -3.88 19.47
CA GLY A 118 6.80 -4.00 20.42
C GLY A 118 5.45 -4.35 19.79
N ASN A 119 5.37 -4.59 18.49
CA ASN A 119 4.14 -4.97 17.80
C ASN A 119 3.67 -6.38 18.20
N ASP A 120 2.37 -6.51 18.47
CA ASP A 120 1.73 -7.77 18.88
C ASP A 120 1.92 -8.92 17.87
N THR A 121 2.07 -8.60 16.58
CA THR A 121 2.35 -9.61 15.53
C THR A 121 3.71 -10.29 15.71
N TYR A 122 4.72 -9.59 16.22
CA TYR A 122 6.00 -10.23 16.60
C TYR A 122 5.93 -10.91 17.96
N HIS A 123 5.00 -10.51 18.83
CA HIS A 123 4.75 -11.08 20.15
C HIS A 123 3.81 -12.30 20.18
N THR A 124 3.38 -12.84 19.03
CA THR A 124 2.53 -14.04 18.99
C THR A 124 3.12 -15.15 19.86
N ALA A 125 2.26 -15.86 20.62
CA ALA A 125 2.65 -16.86 21.62
C ALA A 125 3.84 -17.74 21.16
N GLY A 126 5.02 -17.50 21.75
CA GLY A 126 6.23 -18.29 21.51
C GLY A 126 7.37 -17.58 20.76
N LYS A 127 7.15 -16.43 20.11
CA LYS A 127 8.21 -15.65 19.46
C LYS A 127 8.83 -14.65 20.45
N LYS A 128 10.16 -14.63 20.55
CA LYS A 128 10.91 -13.71 21.44
C LYS A 128 11.60 -12.65 20.58
N VAL A 129 11.41 -11.38 20.92
CA VAL A 129 12.00 -10.24 20.20
C VAL A 129 13.19 -9.68 20.98
N VAL A 130 14.25 -9.32 20.27
CA VAL A 130 15.43 -8.63 20.78
C VAL A 130 15.65 -7.38 19.95
N VAL A 131 15.85 -6.23 20.60
CA VAL A 131 16.20 -4.98 19.93
C VAL A 131 17.65 -4.64 20.21
N ILE A 132 18.38 -4.22 19.19
CA ILE A 132 19.78 -3.79 19.27
C ILE A 132 19.85 -2.36 18.73
N GLY A 133 20.23 -1.42 19.60
CA GLY A 133 20.39 -0.03 19.23
C GLY A 133 20.19 0.91 20.41
N ASP A 134 20.63 2.14 20.22
CA ASP A 134 20.58 3.18 21.25
C ASP A 134 19.24 3.91 21.20
N LEU A 135 18.21 3.25 21.75
CA LEU A 135 16.85 3.80 21.84
C LEU A 135 16.71 4.83 22.96
N ALA A 136 15.73 5.73 22.84
CA ALA A 136 15.37 6.67 23.90
C ALA A 136 14.92 5.93 25.18
N PRO A 137 15.19 6.45 26.39
CA PRO A 137 14.82 5.78 27.64
C PRO A 137 13.33 5.44 27.78
N SER A 138 12.45 6.27 27.20
CA SER A 138 11.00 6.03 27.14
C SER A 138 10.67 4.75 26.37
N ASP A 139 11.31 4.56 25.23
CA ASP A 139 11.06 3.45 24.31
C ASP A 139 11.63 2.16 24.89
N GLN A 140 12.80 2.25 25.53
CA GLN A 140 13.38 1.14 26.28
C GLN A 140 12.45 0.66 27.40
N ALA A 141 11.86 1.59 28.16
CA ALA A 141 10.93 1.27 29.23
C ALA A 141 9.65 0.63 28.70
N TRP A 142 9.10 1.17 27.61
CA TRP A 142 7.90 0.64 26.94
C TRP A 142 8.11 -0.78 26.40
N LEU A 143 9.25 -1.04 25.76
CA LEU A 143 9.66 -2.37 25.28
C LEU A 143 9.87 -3.36 26.43
N THR A 144 10.54 -2.93 27.50
CA THR A 144 10.80 -3.77 28.67
C THR A 144 9.49 -4.15 29.37
N GLY A 145 8.52 -3.23 29.44
CA GLY A 145 7.17 -3.50 29.94
C GLY A 145 6.42 -4.58 29.15
N ARG A 146 6.73 -4.75 27.86
CA ARG A 146 6.21 -5.82 26.99
C ARG A 146 7.05 -7.10 27.03
N GLY A 147 8.12 -7.15 27.82
CA GLY A 147 9.02 -8.29 27.90
C GLY A 147 10.01 -8.41 26.72
N VAL A 148 10.17 -7.36 25.91
CA VAL A 148 11.19 -7.29 24.86
C VAL A 148 12.56 -7.04 25.49
N SER A 149 13.58 -7.74 24.99
CA SER A 149 14.96 -7.55 25.48
C SER A 149 15.66 -6.49 24.66
N VAL A 150 15.94 -5.33 25.26
CA VAL A 150 16.66 -4.23 24.61
C VAL A 150 18.14 -4.32 24.96
N LEU A 151 19.00 -4.25 23.94
CA LEU A 151 20.45 -4.24 24.06
C LEU A 151 20.99 -2.95 23.44
N PRO A 152 22.01 -2.32 24.04
CA PRO A 152 22.70 -1.18 23.42
C PRO A 152 23.45 -1.63 22.16
N ASP A 153 24.04 -0.69 21.42
CA ASP A 153 24.91 -1.05 20.30
C ASP A 153 26.02 -2.03 20.75
N LEU A 154 26.13 -3.15 20.04
CA LEU A 154 26.99 -4.29 20.41
C LEU A 154 28.26 -4.27 19.56
N SER A 155 29.39 -4.70 20.11
CA SER A 155 30.57 -4.99 19.28
C SER A 155 30.32 -6.16 18.33
N ASP A 156 31.01 -6.19 17.18
CA ASP A 156 30.78 -7.20 16.12
C ASP A 156 30.82 -8.66 16.62
N PRO A 157 31.76 -9.07 17.51
CA PRO A 157 31.78 -10.44 18.04
C PRO A 157 30.55 -10.80 18.89
N HIS A 158 29.90 -9.81 19.50
CA HIS A 158 28.67 -9.99 20.27
C HIS A 158 27.45 -9.99 19.35
N LEU A 159 27.44 -9.10 18.36
CA LEU A 159 26.43 -9.04 17.31
C LEU A 159 26.34 -10.37 16.54
N THR A 160 27.46 -10.93 16.06
CA THR A 160 27.49 -12.24 15.36
C THR A 160 26.77 -13.33 16.16
N ARG A 161 26.98 -13.35 17.48
CA ARG A 161 26.46 -14.41 18.33
C ARG A 161 24.96 -14.32 18.56
N VAL A 162 24.42 -13.10 18.63
CA VAL A 162 22.97 -12.87 18.68
C VAL A 162 22.35 -13.25 17.34
N LEU A 163 22.92 -12.78 16.23
CA LEU A 163 22.40 -13.03 14.88
C LEU A 163 22.41 -14.52 14.48
N ARG A 164 23.40 -15.31 14.93
CA ARG A 164 23.46 -16.76 14.63
C ARG A 164 22.24 -17.55 15.13
N GLY A 165 21.58 -17.09 16.18
CA GLY A 165 20.38 -17.73 16.74
C GLY A 165 19.06 -17.12 16.24
N ALA A 166 19.14 -16.07 15.41
CA ALA A 166 17.99 -15.33 14.93
C ALA A 166 17.27 -16.09 13.82
N LYS A 167 15.94 -16.10 13.86
CA LYS A 167 15.09 -16.59 12.77
C LYS A 167 14.97 -15.54 11.66
N ASP A 168 14.81 -14.28 12.07
CA ASP A 168 14.68 -13.15 11.17
C ASP A 168 15.35 -11.92 11.78
N VAL A 169 15.83 -11.03 10.93
CA VAL A 169 16.54 -9.81 11.29
C VAL A 169 15.96 -8.66 10.51
N VAL A 170 15.55 -7.59 11.19
CA VAL A 170 15.04 -6.37 10.56
C VAL A 170 15.93 -5.20 10.91
N ILE A 171 16.29 -4.40 9.92
CA ILE A 171 17.15 -3.23 10.03
C ILE A 171 16.32 -1.98 9.73
N VAL A 172 16.32 -1.06 10.69
CA VAL A 172 15.59 0.19 10.67
C VAL A 172 16.58 1.32 10.99
N GLY A 173 17.14 1.95 9.96
CA GLY A 173 17.88 3.21 10.14
C GLY A 173 16.95 4.42 10.15
N GLY A 174 17.37 5.52 10.76
CA GLY A 174 16.67 6.80 10.74
C GLY A 174 16.76 7.52 9.38
N ASP A 175 17.73 7.14 8.55
CA ASP A 175 17.84 7.51 7.14
C ASP A 175 18.43 6.37 6.30
N ASP A 176 18.49 6.58 4.98
CA ASP A 176 19.03 5.59 4.04
C ASP A 176 20.52 5.30 4.25
N ASN A 177 21.32 6.26 4.72
CA ASN A 177 22.75 6.08 4.96
C ASN A 177 22.99 5.22 6.20
N GLU A 178 22.26 5.48 7.29
CA GLU A 178 22.29 4.67 8.50
C GLU A 178 21.83 3.24 8.20
N THR A 179 20.73 3.10 7.45
CA THR A 179 20.24 1.79 7.01
C THR A 179 21.31 1.04 6.21
N ALA A 180 21.93 1.68 5.21
CA ALA A 180 22.98 1.06 4.40
C ALA A 180 24.20 0.65 5.25
N ASN A 181 24.62 1.49 6.20
CA ASN A 181 25.73 1.20 7.10
C ASN A 181 25.44 -0.02 7.99
N LEU A 182 24.23 -0.09 8.56
CA LEU A 182 23.79 -1.24 9.37
C LEU A 182 23.71 -2.52 8.54
N VAL A 183 23.23 -2.45 7.30
CA VAL A 183 23.19 -3.60 6.38
C VAL A 183 24.60 -4.11 6.09
N CYS A 184 25.53 -3.22 5.72
CA CYS A 184 26.93 -3.59 5.46
C CYS A 184 27.59 -4.23 6.68
N ARG A 185 27.31 -3.71 7.88
CA ARG A 185 27.81 -4.25 9.14
C ARG A 185 27.25 -5.64 9.44
N VAL A 186 25.96 -5.86 9.23
CA VAL A 186 25.33 -7.17 9.42
C VAL A 186 25.85 -8.19 8.40
N ALA A 187 25.97 -7.80 7.13
CA ALA A 187 26.47 -8.66 6.06
C ALA A 187 27.93 -9.12 6.30
N SER A 188 28.79 -8.24 6.81
CA SER A 188 30.17 -8.61 7.16
C SER A 188 30.26 -9.49 8.42
N THR A 189 29.37 -9.27 9.38
CA THR A 189 29.37 -9.93 10.69
C THR A 189 28.67 -11.29 10.68
N ALA A 190 27.65 -11.45 9.84
CA ALA A 190 26.79 -12.64 9.73
C ALA A 190 26.36 -12.86 8.26
N PRO A 191 27.27 -13.33 7.38
CA PRO A 191 27.04 -13.40 5.93
C PRO A 191 25.95 -14.39 5.51
N THR A 192 25.56 -15.32 6.39
CA THR A 192 24.48 -16.29 6.12
C THR A 192 23.10 -15.72 6.42
N THR A 193 23.02 -14.54 7.05
CA THR A 193 21.76 -13.91 7.45
C THR A 193 21.33 -12.93 6.37
N GLN A 194 20.08 -13.02 5.92
CA GLN A 194 19.48 -12.06 4.99
C GLN A 194 18.51 -11.15 5.73
N PRO A 195 18.98 -10.03 6.32
CA PRO A 195 18.12 -9.09 7.01
C PRO A 195 17.13 -8.43 6.05
N LEU A 196 15.97 -8.05 6.58
CA LEU A 196 15.03 -7.13 5.95
C LEU A 196 15.44 -5.69 6.30
N ALA A 197 15.79 -4.88 5.31
CA ALA A 197 16.23 -3.49 5.50
C ALA A 197 15.19 -2.51 4.95
N LEU A 198 14.87 -1.50 5.75
CA LEU A 198 13.88 -0.46 5.41
C LEU A 198 14.60 0.80 4.93
N PHE A 199 14.34 1.18 3.68
CA PHE A 199 14.85 2.39 3.04
C PHE A 199 13.71 3.40 2.81
N ASP A 200 14.03 4.67 2.76
CA ASP A 200 13.11 5.76 2.41
C ASP A 200 13.10 6.00 0.90
N SER A 201 14.27 5.93 0.25
CA SER A 201 14.39 6.09 -1.20
C SER A 201 14.02 4.80 -1.95
N PRO A 202 13.01 4.83 -2.84
CA PRO A 202 12.68 3.67 -3.66
C PRO A 202 13.82 3.31 -4.62
N ALA A 203 14.59 4.30 -5.09
CA ALA A 203 15.72 4.07 -5.99
C ALA A 203 16.87 3.32 -5.28
N LEU A 204 17.20 3.70 -4.04
CA LEU A 204 18.22 3.01 -3.25
C LEU A 204 17.79 1.61 -2.85
N ALA A 205 16.53 1.45 -2.41
CA ALA A 205 15.96 0.13 -2.12
C ALA A 205 16.14 -0.81 -3.33
N ARG A 206 15.75 -0.36 -4.53
CA ARG A 206 15.88 -1.14 -5.77
C ARG A 206 17.32 -1.43 -6.17
N GLN A 207 18.20 -0.43 -6.05
CA GLN A 207 19.62 -0.62 -6.34
C GLN A 207 20.20 -1.71 -5.46
N TRP A 208 19.88 -1.70 -4.16
CA TRP A 208 20.35 -2.70 -3.21
C TRP A 208 19.78 -4.09 -3.49
N THR A 209 18.49 -4.18 -3.85
CA THR A 209 17.89 -5.44 -4.27
C THR A 209 18.66 -6.04 -5.45
N ARG A 210 19.08 -5.22 -6.41
CA ARG A 210 19.77 -5.67 -7.64
C ARG A 210 21.26 -5.99 -7.43
N SER A 211 21.99 -5.16 -6.70
CA SER A 211 23.45 -5.30 -6.55
C SER A 211 23.85 -6.25 -5.42
N SER A 212 22.98 -6.45 -4.45
CA SER A 212 23.30 -7.05 -3.15
C SER A 212 22.19 -7.98 -2.66
N SER A 213 21.52 -8.70 -3.57
CA SER A 213 20.37 -9.58 -3.26
C SER A 213 20.67 -10.61 -2.17
N ASP A 214 21.92 -11.07 -2.08
CA ASP A 214 22.35 -12.04 -1.08
C ASP A 214 22.58 -11.41 0.31
N ALA A 215 22.73 -10.09 0.38
CA ALA A 215 23.10 -9.37 1.59
C ALA A 215 21.91 -8.85 2.39
N ALA A 216 20.79 -8.50 1.75
CA ALA A 216 19.57 -8.07 2.42
C ALA A 216 18.34 -8.11 1.49
N ARG A 217 17.18 -8.44 2.08
CA ARG A 217 15.87 -8.12 1.51
C ARG A 217 15.58 -6.66 1.80
N THR A 218 15.04 -5.90 0.84
CA THR A 218 14.82 -4.46 1.04
C THR A 218 13.38 -4.06 0.79
N VAL A 219 12.85 -3.19 1.64
CA VAL A 219 11.52 -2.59 1.49
C VAL A 219 11.65 -1.08 1.54
N CYS A 220 10.96 -0.39 0.64
CA CYS A 220 10.86 1.06 0.71
C CYS A 220 9.64 1.46 1.56
N ARG A 221 9.88 2.18 2.67
CA ARG A 221 8.84 2.64 3.60
C ARG A 221 7.78 3.46 2.90
N VAL A 222 8.23 4.43 2.09
CA VAL A 222 7.37 5.38 1.39
C VAL A 222 6.50 4.66 0.36
N THR A 223 7.10 3.74 -0.40
CA THR A 223 6.36 2.92 -1.37
C THR A 223 5.34 2.01 -0.70
N GLN A 224 5.71 1.31 0.38
CA GLN A 224 4.79 0.41 1.08
C GLN A 224 3.60 1.19 1.67
N LEU A 225 3.88 2.34 2.27
CA LEU A 225 2.86 3.21 2.83
C LEU A 225 1.93 3.77 1.74
N ALA A 226 2.46 4.19 0.59
CA ALA A 226 1.66 4.68 -0.52
C ALA A 226 0.78 3.58 -1.12
N LEU A 227 1.33 2.38 -1.35
CA LEU A 227 0.59 1.23 -1.86
C LEU A 227 -0.56 0.81 -0.93
N GLU A 228 -0.30 0.69 0.37
CA GLU A 228 -1.34 0.36 1.34
C GLU A 228 -2.38 1.48 1.48
N THR A 229 -1.96 2.75 1.38
CA THR A 229 -2.88 3.90 1.37
C THR A 229 -3.85 3.81 0.19
N LEU A 230 -3.35 3.60 -1.02
CA LEU A 230 -4.17 3.53 -2.23
C LEU A 230 -5.01 2.24 -2.28
N ARG A 231 -4.53 1.16 -1.67
CA ARG A 231 -5.31 -0.09 -1.54
C ARG A 231 -6.52 0.09 -0.61
N LEU A 232 -6.33 0.76 0.52
CA LEU A 232 -7.38 1.01 1.51
C LEU A 232 -8.31 2.16 1.10
N CYS A 233 -7.81 3.15 0.38
CA CYS A 233 -8.56 4.29 -0.13
C CYS A 233 -8.22 4.51 -1.62
N PRO A 234 -8.87 3.77 -2.53
CA PRO A 234 -8.60 3.89 -3.96
C PRO A 234 -9.04 5.27 -4.50
N PRO A 235 -8.25 5.88 -5.41
CA PRO A 235 -8.52 7.23 -5.95
C PRO A 235 -9.78 7.25 -6.81
N PHE A 236 -10.05 6.16 -7.51
CA PHE A 236 -11.24 5.96 -8.33
C PHE A 236 -11.91 4.66 -7.88
N PRO A 237 -13.04 4.72 -7.14
CA PRO A 237 -13.77 3.53 -6.74
C PRO A 237 -14.43 2.86 -7.96
N SER A 238 -14.73 1.57 -7.85
CA SER A 238 -15.27 0.76 -8.96
C SER A 238 -16.80 0.81 -9.08
N ASP A 239 -17.49 1.64 -8.30
CA ASP A 239 -18.95 1.69 -8.19
C ASP A 239 -19.49 3.13 -8.27
N ALA A 240 -18.64 4.13 -8.49
CA ALA A 240 -19.04 5.52 -8.56
C ALA A 240 -18.06 6.37 -9.40
N ALA A 241 -18.61 7.32 -10.15
CA ALA A 241 -17.85 8.38 -10.78
C ALA A 241 -17.49 9.44 -9.74
N VAL A 242 -16.20 9.76 -9.63
CA VAL A 242 -15.67 10.75 -8.67
C VAL A 242 -14.87 11.82 -9.39
N PRO A 243 -14.75 13.03 -8.81
CA PRO A 243 -13.76 14.02 -9.23
C PRO A 243 -12.34 13.48 -9.15
N ASP A 244 -11.42 14.08 -9.90
CA ASP A 244 -10.00 13.76 -9.78
C ASP A 244 -9.47 14.04 -8.35
N PRO A 245 -8.49 13.26 -7.86
CA PRO A 245 -8.05 13.30 -6.48
C PRO A 245 -7.15 14.51 -6.15
N VAL A 246 -7.13 14.87 -4.88
CA VAL A 246 -6.24 15.90 -4.31
C VAL A 246 -5.22 15.25 -3.37
N VAL A 247 -3.97 15.68 -3.41
CA VAL A 247 -2.92 15.27 -2.47
C VAL A 247 -2.42 16.50 -1.72
N VAL A 248 -2.42 16.45 -0.39
CA VAL A 248 -1.92 17.53 0.47
C VAL A 248 -0.68 17.03 1.21
N GLY A 249 0.48 17.63 0.94
CA GLY A 249 1.74 17.24 1.58
C GLY A 249 3.00 17.76 0.89
N ASP A 250 4.12 17.73 1.60
CA ASP A 250 5.40 18.33 1.19
C ASP A 250 6.53 17.31 0.99
N GLY A 251 6.24 16.02 1.15
CA GLY A 251 7.24 14.99 1.37
C GLY A 251 7.28 13.90 0.31
N PRO A 252 8.23 12.95 0.45
CA PRO A 252 8.35 11.78 -0.43
C PRO A 252 7.06 10.96 -0.55
N LEU A 253 6.25 10.90 0.51
CA LEU A 253 4.96 10.20 0.47
C LEU A 253 3.95 10.86 -0.47
N ALA A 254 3.84 12.19 -0.46
CA ALA A 254 2.99 12.91 -1.39
C ALA A 254 3.46 12.68 -2.83
N ALA A 255 4.77 12.72 -3.06
CA ALA A 255 5.38 12.42 -4.36
C ALA A 255 5.03 11.01 -4.87
N GLU A 256 5.13 10.01 -4.00
CA GLU A 256 4.88 8.61 -4.35
C GLU A 256 3.38 8.32 -4.54
N LEU A 257 2.50 8.90 -3.73
CA LEU A 257 1.04 8.84 -3.92
C LEU A 257 0.65 9.44 -5.28
N THR A 258 1.08 10.66 -5.58
CA THR A 258 0.79 11.32 -6.86
C THR A 258 1.27 10.48 -8.04
N ARG A 259 2.53 10.02 -8.01
CA ARG A 259 3.09 9.19 -9.07
C ARG A 259 2.29 7.92 -9.31
N ARG A 260 1.91 7.21 -8.24
CA ARG A 260 1.19 5.93 -8.32
C ARG A 260 -0.26 6.10 -8.74
N ILE A 261 -0.93 7.19 -8.34
CA ILE A 261 -2.28 7.49 -8.81
C ILE A 261 -2.25 7.73 -10.32
N ILE A 262 -1.36 8.61 -10.82
CA ILE A 262 -1.25 8.90 -12.24
C ILE A 262 -0.95 7.62 -13.02
N LEU A 263 0.15 6.94 -12.70
CA LEU A 263 0.60 5.80 -13.50
C LEU A 263 -0.21 4.52 -13.30
N GLY A 264 -0.87 4.35 -12.15
CA GLY A 264 -1.66 3.15 -11.85
C GLY A 264 -3.08 3.22 -12.41
N TRP A 265 -3.71 4.39 -12.44
CA TRP A 265 -5.10 4.54 -12.89
C TRP A 265 -5.23 5.21 -14.25
N GLN A 266 -4.15 5.73 -14.83
CA GLN A 266 -4.15 6.16 -16.22
C GLN A 266 -4.38 4.98 -17.16
N HIS A 267 -5.13 5.24 -18.22
CA HIS A 267 -5.17 4.43 -19.43
C HIS A 267 -4.92 5.34 -20.64
N ASP A 268 -4.64 4.77 -21.81
CA ASP A 268 -4.45 5.61 -22.99
C ASP A 268 -5.76 6.37 -23.32
N GLY A 269 -5.63 7.66 -23.64
CA GLY A 269 -6.76 8.56 -23.88
C GLY A 269 -7.40 9.19 -22.63
N TRP A 270 -7.03 8.80 -21.41
CA TRP A 270 -7.46 9.50 -20.20
C TRP A 270 -6.38 9.51 -19.13
N ARG A 271 -6.08 10.69 -18.59
CA ARG A 271 -5.09 10.86 -17.53
C ARG A 271 -5.75 11.56 -16.33
N PRO A 272 -5.65 11.00 -15.11
CA PRO A 272 -6.07 11.68 -13.90
C PRO A 272 -5.37 13.03 -13.74
N ARG A 273 -6.11 14.10 -13.42
CA ARG A 273 -5.51 15.40 -13.07
C ARG A 273 -5.38 15.56 -11.57
N ILE A 274 -4.17 15.52 -11.03
CA ILE A 274 -3.98 15.59 -9.58
C ILE A 274 -3.66 17.01 -9.15
N LEU A 275 -4.46 17.56 -8.23
CA LEU A 275 -4.12 18.78 -7.51
C LEU A 275 -3.24 18.43 -6.30
N CYS A 276 -2.05 18.99 -6.25
CA CYS A 276 -1.11 18.85 -5.15
C CYS A 276 -1.01 20.18 -4.38
N LEU A 277 -1.43 20.19 -3.12
CA LEU A 277 -1.34 21.36 -2.23
C LEU A 277 -0.16 21.17 -1.28
N SER A 278 0.78 22.13 -1.29
CA SER A 278 2.05 21.95 -0.57
C SER A 278 2.65 23.28 -0.12
N GLU A 279 3.29 23.34 1.05
CA GLU A 279 4.10 24.49 1.49
C GLU A 279 5.40 24.60 0.67
N ARG A 280 5.94 23.45 0.22
CA ARG A 280 7.26 23.33 -0.40
C ARG A 280 7.18 22.54 -1.71
N THR A 281 7.51 23.15 -2.83
CA THR A 281 7.39 22.52 -4.15
C THR A 281 8.61 21.70 -4.59
N GLY A 282 9.69 21.66 -3.79
CA GLY A 282 10.95 21.02 -4.17
C GLY A 282 10.85 19.52 -4.47
N TRP A 283 9.89 18.81 -3.87
CA TRP A 283 9.64 17.39 -4.13
C TRP A 283 8.94 17.12 -5.47
N ALA A 284 8.28 18.14 -6.03
CA ALA A 284 7.39 17.99 -7.17
C ALA A 284 8.07 18.28 -8.52
N GLY A 285 9.26 18.89 -8.54
CA GLY A 285 9.93 19.35 -9.76
C GLY A 285 10.04 18.28 -10.84
N ASP A 286 10.60 17.11 -10.49
CA ASP A 286 10.76 15.98 -11.42
C ASP A 286 9.41 15.43 -11.90
N LEU A 287 8.39 15.45 -11.03
CA LEU A 287 7.04 14.97 -11.35
C LEU A 287 6.33 15.92 -12.33
N VAL A 288 6.42 17.23 -12.11
CA VAL A 288 5.83 18.24 -13.01
C VAL A 288 6.51 18.21 -14.37
N GLN A 289 7.84 18.09 -14.41
CA GLN A 289 8.57 17.95 -15.67
C GLN A 289 8.12 16.72 -16.46
N LYS A 290 7.83 15.61 -15.75
CA LYS A 290 7.46 14.34 -16.35
C LYS A 290 5.99 14.27 -16.76
N PHE A 291 5.08 14.71 -15.89
CA PHE A 291 3.64 14.50 -16.05
C PHE A 291 2.90 15.74 -16.60
N GLY A 292 3.58 16.89 -16.70
CA GLY A 292 3.03 18.09 -17.33
C GLY A 292 1.65 18.45 -16.78
N GLY A 293 0.68 18.63 -17.68
CA GLY A 293 -0.70 19.04 -17.35
C GLY A 293 -1.52 18.05 -16.51
N ALA A 294 -1.04 16.82 -16.27
CA ALA A 294 -1.69 15.87 -15.37
C ALA A 294 -1.47 16.18 -13.89
N MET A 295 -0.53 17.08 -13.56
CA MET A 295 -0.22 17.47 -12.18
C MET A 295 -0.26 18.99 -12.05
N GLN A 296 -1.12 19.49 -11.16
CA GLN A 296 -1.16 20.90 -10.78
C GLN A 296 -0.61 21.04 -9.36
N VAL A 297 0.47 21.78 -9.19
CA VAL A 297 1.11 21.99 -7.88
C VAL A 297 0.93 23.43 -7.45
N GLU A 298 0.23 23.62 -6.33
CA GLU A 298 -0.01 24.94 -5.76
C GLU A 298 0.78 25.09 -4.47
N GLN A 299 1.69 26.08 -4.47
CA GLN A 299 2.43 26.42 -3.26
C GLN A 299 1.55 27.25 -2.33
N MET A 300 1.21 26.70 -1.17
CA MET A 300 0.39 27.39 -0.17
C MET A 300 0.65 26.86 1.23
N THR A 301 0.39 27.69 2.24
CA THR A 301 0.33 27.21 3.63
C THR A 301 -0.98 26.42 3.81
N PRO A 302 -0.93 25.14 4.23
CA PRO A 302 -2.09 24.27 4.39
C PRO A 302 -2.84 24.62 5.68
N LEU A 303 -3.42 25.81 5.73
CA LEU A 303 -4.41 26.16 6.74
C LEU A 303 -5.73 25.46 6.39
N PRO A 304 -6.50 24.91 7.37
CA PRO A 304 -7.69 24.12 7.11
C PRO A 304 -8.67 24.77 6.12
N ALA A 305 -9.13 25.98 6.41
CA ALA A 305 -10.06 26.72 5.55
C ALA A 305 -9.50 27.03 4.15
N CYS A 306 -8.18 27.23 4.01
CA CYS A 306 -7.57 27.48 2.70
C CYS A 306 -7.52 26.21 1.86
N VAL A 307 -7.20 25.07 2.48
CA VAL A 307 -7.20 23.76 1.81
C VAL A 307 -8.62 23.40 1.39
N GLU A 308 -9.60 23.57 2.29
CA GLU A 308 -11.01 23.33 2.00
C GLU A 308 -11.50 24.17 0.82
N ALA A 309 -11.25 25.49 0.82
CA ALA A 309 -11.62 26.36 -0.28
C ALA A 309 -11.03 25.92 -1.63
N ARG A 310 -9.75 25.53 -1.67
CA ARG A 310 -9.10 25.04 -2.91
C ARG A 310 -9.61 23.68 -3.35
N VAL A 311 -9.85 22.76 -2.43
CA VAL A 311 -10.43 21.44 -2.73
C VAL A 311 -11.83 21.60 -3.33
N ASN A 312 -12.65 22.47 -2.74
CA ASN A 312 -14.00 22.77 -3.23
C ASN A 312 -13.96 23.43 -4.61
N GLU A 313 -13.09 24.42 -4.81
CA GLU A 313 -12.95 25.06 -6.13
C GLU A 313 -12.50 24.06 -7.20
N PHE A 314 -11.55 23.18 -6.88
CA PHE A 314 -11.09 22.15 -7.80
C PHE A 314 -12.20 21.14 -8.12
N ARG A 315 -12.91 20.65 -7.11
CA ARG A 315 -14.08 19.77 -7.28
C ARG A 315 -15.13 20.41 -8.18
N ASP A 316 -15.42 21.69 -7.99
CA ASP A 316 -16.47 22.40 -8.72
C ASP A 316 -16.12 22.60 -10.21
N THR A 317 -14.87 22.35 -10.62
CA THR A 317 -14.50 22.26 -12.05
C THR A 317 -14.90 20.94 -12.70
N TRP A 318 -15.21 19.90 -11.91
CA TRP A 318 -15.61 18.59 -12.41
C TRP A 318 -17.12 18.55 -12.68
N VAL A 319 -17.48 18.02 -13.85
CA VAL A 319 -18.88 17.87 -14.25
C VAL A 319 -19.36 16.45 -13.91
N PRO A 320 -20.28 16.27 -12.95
CA PRO A 320 -20.79 14.95 -12.60
C PRO A 320 -21.58 14.31 -13.75
N PRO A 321 -21.73 12.97 -13.76
CA PRO A 321 -22.71 12.33 -14.63
C PRO A 321 -24.12 12.87 -14.37
N GLU A 322 -24.93 12.95 -15.42
CA GLU A 322 -26.33 13.38 -15.31
C GLU A 322 -27.10 12.47 -14.34
N LYS A 323 -28.19 13.00 -13.76
CA LYS A 323 -29.01 12.24 -12.81
C LYS A 323 -29.51 10.93 -13.44
N GLY A 324 -29.19 9.82 -12.78
CA GLY A 324 -29.55 8.47 -13.23
C GLY A 324 -28.60 7.88 -14.28
N ARG A 325 -27.55 8.61 -14.70
CA ARG A 325 -26.53 8.15 -15.67
C ARG A 325 -25.27 7.56 -15.03
N GLY A 326 -25.10 7.69 -13.73
CA GLY A 326 -24.00 7.12 -12.94
C GLY A 326 -24.18 7.48 -11.47
N THR A 327 -23.60 6.69 -10.58
CA THR A 327 -23.49 7.04 -9.16
C THR A 327 -22.41 8.09 -8.99
N VAL A 328 -22.75 9.22 -8.38
CA VAL A 328 -21.81 10.29 -8.07
C VAL A 328 -21.21 10.01 -6.69
N GLY A 329 -19.89 9.78 -6.66
CA GLY A 329 -19.13 9.63 -5.43
C GLY A 329 -18.45 10.94 -5.02
N GLY A 330 -17.91 10.94 -3.81
CA GLY A 330 -17.20 12.08 -3.25
C GLY A 330 -15.75 12.23 -3.75
N ILE A 331 -15.21 13.45 -3.72
CA ILE A 331 -13.80 13.72 -4.04
C ILE A 331 -12.88 12.97 -3.08
N ARG A 332 -11.76 12.44 -3.59
CA ARG A 332 -10.73 11.77 -2.79
C ARG A 332 -9.62 12.75 -2.44
N VAL A 333 -9.35 12.90 -1.14
CA VAL A 333 -8.27 13.75 -0.63
C VAL A 333 -7.30 12.91 0.19
N TYR A 334 -6.01 12.94 -0.16
CA TYR A 334 -4.96 12.26 0.55
C TYR A 334 -4.15 13.25 1.38
N LEU A 335 -4.16 13.08 2.70
CA LEU A 335 -3.43 13.95 3.63
C LEU A 335 -2.14 13.24 4.05
N ALA A 336 -1.02 13.67 3.47
CA ALA A 336 0.32 13.10 3.61
C ALA A 336 1.32 14.11 4.18
N LEU A 337 0.90 14.84 5.22
CA LEU A 337 1.72 15.84 5.92
C LEU A 337 2.67 15.17 6.92
N THR A 338 3.82 15.80 7.16
CA THR A 338 4.79 15.35 8.17
C THR A 338 4.24 15.47 9.58
N GLU A 339 3.43 16.51 9.84
CA GLU A 339 2.87 16.76 11.17
C GLU A 339 1.43 16.22 11.26
N SER A 340 1.25 15.16 12.05
CA SER A 340 -0.05 14.48 12.21
C SER A 340 -1.16 15.41 12.74
N SER A 341 -0.85 16.36 13.64
CA SER A 341 -1.83 17.30 14.19
C SER A 341 -2.42 18.20 13.09
N LYS A 342 -1.59 18.78 12.23
CA LYS A 342 -2.02 19.58 11.08
C LYS A 342 -2.91 18.76 10.13
N ALA A 343 -2.48 17.53 9.81
CA ALA A 343 -3.25 16.64 8.95
C ALA A 343 -4.65 16.37 9.52
N VAL A 344 -4.75 16.07 10.81
CA VAL A 344 -6.02 15.81 11.50
C VAL A 344 -6.92 17.04 11.51
N THR A 345 -6.38 18.24 11.75
CA THR A 345 -7.18 19.47 11.75
C THR A 345 -7.74 19.76 10.35
N ILE A 346 -6.93 19.63 9.31
CA ILE A 346 -7.38 19.80 7.91
C ILE A 346 -8.42 18.73 7.55
N ALA A 347 -8.22 17.48 8.00
CA ALA A 347 -9.18 16.41 7.75
C ALA A 347 -10.55 16.72 8.34
N ARG A 348 -10.61 17.24 9.58
CA ARG A 348 -11.88 17.57 10.22
C ARG A 348 -12.62 18.70 9.51
N GLU A 349 -11.90 19.71 9.03
CA GLU A 349 -12.48 20.80 8.23
C GLU A 349 -13.05 20.25 6.91
N LEU A 350 -12.25 19.48 6.17
CA LEU A 350 -12.67 18.91 4.88
C LEU A 350 -13.87 17.96 4.98
N LEU A 351 -14.06 17.31 6.13
CA LEU A 351 -15.17 16.39 6.39
C LEU A 351 -16.48 17.09 6.75
N GLU A 352 -16.47 18.42 6.96
CA GLU A 352 -17.70 19.22 7.03
C GLU A 352 -18.49 19.12 5.72
N ASP A 353 -17.80 18.97 4.60
CA ASP A 353 -18.41 18.62 3.32
C ASP A 353 -18.73 17.12 3.26
N PRO A 354 -20.01 16.72 3.10
CA PRO A 354 -20.41 15.32 3.03
C PRO A 354 -19.89 14.61 1.76
N THR A 355 -19.46 15.36 0.75
CA THR A 355 -18.94 14.85 -0.52
C THR A 355 -17.42 14.63 -0.50
N THR A 356 -16.75 14.80 0.64
CA THR A 356 -15.30 14.55 0.75
C THR A 356 -15.01 13.21 1.42
N HIS A 357 -14.09 12.44 0.82
CA HIS A 357 -13.53 11.22 1.40
C HIS A 357 -12.01 11.35 1.54
N ILE A 358 -11.48 10.90 2.67
CA ILE A 358 -10.10 11.21 3.06
C ILE A 358 -9.30 9.94 3.34
N GLY A 359 -8.14 9.81 2.68
CA GLY A 359 -7.04 8.95 3.11
C GLY A 359 -6.12 9.72 4.04
N LEU A 360 -6.26 9.55 5.35
CA LEU A 360 -5.52 10.32 6.36
C LEU A 360 -4.33 9.53 6.88
N VAL A 361 -3.11 9.93 6.49
CA VAL A 361 -1.88 9.33 6.99
C VAL A 361 -1.39 10.08 8.22
N VAL A 362 -1.24 9.37 9.33
CA VAL A 362 -0.74 9.87 10.62
C VAL A 362 0.32 8.93 11.17
N ASP A 363 1.12 9.39 12.13
CA ASP A 363 2.13 8.55 12.78
C ASP A 363 1.45 7.41 13.56
N GLN A 364 0.57 7.75 14.50
CA GLN A 364 -0.21 6.81 15.31
C GLN A 364 -1.70 7.11 15.22
N ASN A 365 -2.54 6.08 15.06
CA ASN A 365 -3.99 6.28 14.94
C ASN A 365 -4.75 6.28 16.27
N THR A 366 -4.19 5.71 17.36
CA THR A 366 -4.91 5.50 18.62
C THR A 366 -5.45 6.78 19.24
N HIS A 367 -4.71 7.87 19.13
CA HIS A 367 -5.08 9.18 19.69
C HIS A 367 -6.14 9.92 18.87
N TRP A 368 -6.34 9.52 17.60
CA TRP A 368 -7.17 10.28 16.65
C TRP A 368 -8.47 9.58 16.30
N LYS A 369 -8.57 8.25 16.47
CA LYS A 369 -9.76 7.47 16.12
C LYS A 369 -11.06 8.05 16.67
N ASP A 370 -11.04 8.47 17.94
CA ASP A 370 -12.24 8.99 18.61
C ASP A 370 -12.74 10.31 17.98
N LEU A 371 -11.87 11.07 17.31
CA LEU A 371 -12.25 12.31 16.63
C LEU A 371 -13.01 12.08 15.32
N PHE A 372 -13.05 10.85 14.81
CA PHE A 372 -13.66 10.51 13.53
C PHE A 372 -14.79 9.47 13.66
N GLY A 373 -15.25 9.21 14.89
CA GLY A 373 -16.30 8.22 15.15
C GLY A 373 -17.64 8.52 14.46
N ASP A 374 -17.88 9.77 14.08
CA ASP A 374 -19.06 10.25 13.37
C ASP A 374 -19.00 10.09 11.84
N VAL A 375 -17.81 9.82 11.27
CA VAL A 375 -17.54 9.88 9.82
C VAL A 375 -16.66 8.73 9.33
N THR A 376 -16.70 7.60 10.02
CA THR A 376 -15.83 6.42 9.79
C THR A 376 -15.91 5.83 8.39
N ASP A 377 -17.01 6.04 7.69
CA ASP A 377 -17.24 5.63 6.30
C ASP A 377 -16.52 6.52 5.28
N ARG A 378 -16.22 7.77 5.63
CA ARG A 378 -15.61 8.77 4.76
C ARG A 378 -14.13 9.04 5.04
N VAL A 379 -13.59 8.57 6.17
CA VAL A 379 -12.18 8.75 6.50
C VAL A 379 -11.50 7.43 6.82
N GLN A 380 -10.45 7.13 6.06
CA GLN A 380 -9.58 5.99 6.31
C GLN A 380 -8.33 6.47 7.05
N LEU A 381 -8.28 6.23 8.37
CA LEU A 381 -7.09 6.52 9.18
C LEU A 381 -6.01 5.47 8.97
N ILE A 382 -4.87 5.91 8.45
CA ILE A 382 -3.72 5.09 8.10
C ILE A 382 -2.57 5.46 9.04
N SER A 383 -2.22 4.56 9.95
CA SER A 383 -1.08 4.76 10.86
C SER A 383 0.20 4.26 10.22
N ARG A 384 1.15 5.17 10.03
CA ARG A 384 2.51 4.86 9.57
C ARG A 384 3.18 3.87 10.51
N ASP A 385 3.15 4.14 11.82
CA ASP A 385 3.77 3.28 12.82
C ASP A 385 3.14 1.89 12.82
N ALA A 386 1.80 1.79 12.80
CA ALA A 386 1.14 0.48 12.84
C ALA A 386 1.41 -0.35 11.58
N LEU A 387 1.41 0.28 10.40
CA LEU A 387 1.68 -0.40 9.14
C LEU A 387 3.14 -0.83 9.02
N LEU A 388 4.08 0.08 9.28
CA LEU A 388 5.51 -0.22 9.19
C LEU A 388 5.99 -1.11 10.34
N ALA A 389 5.23 -1.18 11.44
CA ALA A 389 5.47 -2.15 12.51
C ALA A 389 4.85 -3.53 12.25
N ASP A 390 3.97 -3.70 11.25
CA ASP A 390 3.33 -4.99 10.96
C ASP A 390 4.21 -5.84 10.02
N PRO A 391 4.77 -6.97 10.48
CA PRO A 391 5.59 -7.85 9.66
C PRO A 391 4.85 -8.34 8.42
N LYS A 392 3.54 -8.58 8.50
CA LYS A 392 2.74 -9.02 7.35
C LYS A 392 2.58 -7.92 6.30
N VAL A 393 2.66 -6.66 6.70
CA VAL A 393 2.67 -5.53 5.76
C VAL A 393 4.06 -5.40 5.15
N LEU A 394 5.13 -5.59 5.93
CA LEU A 394 6.50 -5.52 5.40
C LEU A 394 6.86 -6.70 4.49
N GLU A 395 6.30 -7.88 4.73
CA GLU A 395 6.48 -9.08 3.90
C GLU A 395 5.62 -9.07 2.63
N ARG A 396 4.58 -8.20 2.58
CA ARG A 396 3.73 -8.09 1.39
C ARG A 396 4.56 -7.63 0.21
N ASN A 397 4.54 -8.46 -0.83
CA ASN A 397 5.14 -8.13 -2.11
C ASN A 397 4.07 -7.73 -3.12
N GLU A 398 4.52 -7.37 -4.32
CA GLU A 398 3.66 -6.95 -5.42
C GLU A 398 2.71 -8.07 -5.91
N ALA A 399 3.02 -9.35 -5.66
CA ALA A 399 2.13 -10.47 -5.96
C ALA A 399 0.95 -10.57 -4.97
N ASP A 400 1.18 -10.27 -3.68
CA ASP A 400 0.10 -10.19 -2.68
C ASP A 400 -0.86 -9.04 -2.96
N LEU A 401 -0.34 -7.92 -3.47
CA LEU A 401 -1.14 -6.78 -3.91
C LEU A 401 -1.94 -7.13 -5.18
N LEU A 402 -1.32 -7.82 -6.14
CA LEU A 402 -1.99 -8.33 -7.34
C LEU A 402 -3.13 -9.29 -6.99
N ARG A 403 -2.94 -10.13 -5.97
CA ARG A 403 -4.00 -11.01 -5.46
C ARG A 403 -5.22 -10.21 -5.01
N ALA A 404 -5.03 -9.08 -4.34
CA ALA A 404 -6.14 -8.22 -3.94
C ALA A 404 -6.81 -7.54 -5.13
N GLU A 405 -6.04 -7.09 -6.14
CA GLU A 405 -6.59 -6.49 -7.37
C GLU A 405 -7.37 -7.51 -8.21
N LEU A 406 -6.83 -8.73 -8.43
CA LEU A 406 -7.52 -9.81 -9.15
C LEU A 406 -8.84 -10.19 -8.52
N ARG A 407 -8.85 -10.30 -7.19
CA ARG A 407 -10.06 -10.59 -6.45
C ARG A 407 -11.06 -9.43 -6.54
N ARG A 408 -10.61 -8.18 -6.40
CA ARG A 408 -11.48 -6.99 -6.55
C ARG A 408 -12.07 -6.90 -7.95
N ASP A 409 -11.29 -7.14 -9.00
CA ASP A 409 -11.78 -7.12 -10.38
C ASP A 409 -12.83 -8.21 -10.59
N ALA A 410 -12.55 -9.45 -10.15
CA ALA A 410 -13.49 -10.55 -10.23
C ALA A 410 -14.79 -10.29 -9.44
N GLU A 411 -14.69 -9.78 -8.21
CA GLU A 411 -15.83 -9.45 -7.35
C GLU A 411 -16.60 -8.21 -7.81
N SER A 412 -16.01 -7.39 -8.69
CA SER A 412 -16.71 -6.25 -9.31
C SER A 412 -17.64 -6.66 -10.44
N TRP A 413 -17.54 -7.91 -10.91
CA TRP A 413 -18.53 -8.47 -11.81
C TRP A 413 -19.84 -8.73 -11.05
N PRO A 414 -20.98 -8.39 -11.64
CA PRO A 414 -22.29 -8.69 -11.06
C PRO A 414 -22.45 -10.19 -10.80
N PRO A 415 -23.23 -10.58 -9.77
CA PRO A 415 -23.51 -11.98 -9.50
C PRO A 415 -24.22 -12.70 -10.66
N ASP A 416 -24.87 -11.95 -11.56
CA ASP A 416 -25.58 -12.41 -12.75
C ASP A 416 -24.73 -12.35 -14.05
N SER A 417 -23.45 -11.97 -13.95
CA SER A 417 -22.55 -11.87 -15.10
C SER A 417 -21.46 -12.94 -15.06
N PRO A 418 -21.36 -13.78 -16.10
CA PRO A 418 -20.26 -14.74 -16.17
C PRO A 418 -18.90 -14.06 -16.22
N SER A 419 -17.89 -14.70 -15.65
CA SER A 419 -16.48 -14.32 -15.70
C SER A 419 -15.63 -15.57 -15.78
N LEU A 420 -14.31 -15.41 -15.98
CA LEU A 420 -13.37 -16.54 -15.97
C LEU A 420 -13.42 -17.37 -14.67
N PHE A 421 -13.86 -16.77 -13.57
CA PHE A 421 -13.95 -17.41 -12.25
C PHE A 421 -15.39 -17.70 -11.78
N SER A 422 -16.38 -17.58 -12.67
CA SER A 422 -17.76 -18.01 -12.38
C SER A 422 -17.88 -19.55 -12.39
N THR A 423 -18.92 -20.12 -11.79
CA THR A 423 -19.26 -21.55 -11.94
C THR A 423 -19.45 -21.93 -13.40
N ASP A 424 -19.46 -23.23 -13.72
CA ASP A 424 -19.85 -23.66 -15.06
C ASP A 424 -21.24 -23.14 -15.40
N ILE A 425 -21.33 -22.37 -16.49
CA ILE A 425 -22.60 -21.80 -16.93
C ILE A 425 -23.57 -22.95 -17.19
N VAL A 426 -24.63 -23.01 -16.40
CA VAL A 426 -25.75 -23.91 -16.68
C VAL A 426 -26.64 -23.21 -17.70
N ARG A 427 -26.68 -23.73 -18.93
CA ARG A 427 -27.62 -23.30 -19.96
C ARG A 427 -28.84 -24.22 -19.97
N ASP A 428 -30.03 -23.65 -20.14
CA ASP A 428 -31.22 -24.45 -20.40
C ASP A 428 -31.09 -25.14 -21.76
N GLU A 429 -31.29 -26.47 -21.80
CA GLU A 429 -31.08 -27.26 -23.02
C GLU A 429 -32.04 -26.89 -24.16
N ASN A 430 -33.19 -26.26 -23.86
CA ASN A 430 -34.20 -25.92 -24.86
C ASN A 430 -34.09 -24.48 -25.36
N SER A 431 -33.72 -23.54 -24.49
CA SER A 431 -33.61 -22.11 -24.86
C SER A 431 -32.18 -21.65 -25.13
N GLY A 432 -31.17 -22.35 -24.61
CA GLY A 432 -29.77 -21.90 -24.62
C GLY A 432 -29.50 -20.72 -23.66
N GLU A 433 -30.52 -20.25 -22.93
CA GLU A 433 -30.39 -19.18 -21.94
C GLU A 433 -29.55 -19.64 -20.76
N ILE A 434 -28.77 -18.71 -20.22
CA ILE A 434 -27.98 -18.92 -19.01
C ILE A 434 -28.90 -18.90 -17.79
N VAL A 435 -28.87 -19.98 -17.00
CA VAL A 435 -29.76 -20.23 -15.85
C VAL A 435 -29.04 -20.08 -14.50
N ASP A 436 -27.72 -20.31 -14.46
CA ASP A 436 -26.88 -20.09 -13.28
C ASP A 436 -25.50 -19.52 -13.69
N VAL A 437 -25.07 -18.49 -12.96
CA VAL A 437 -23.77 -17.79 -13.12
C VAL A 437 -23.16 -17.43 -11.77
N THR A 438 -23.58 -18.14 -10.71
CA THR A 438 -23.13 -17.86 -9.35
C THR A 438 -21.59 -17.87 -9.31
N PRO A 439 -20.95 -16.86 -8.69
CA PRO A 439 -19.50 -16.83 -8.54
C PRO A 439 -19.00 -18.12 -7.87
N ASP A 440 -18.04 -18.79 -8.50
CA ASP A 440 -17.42 -19.96 -7.89
C ASP A 440 -16.26 -19.47 -7.02
N THR A 441 -16.54 -19.27 -5.73
CA THR A 441 -15.52 -18.83 -4.77
C THR A 441 -14.30 -19.73 -4.72
N LEU A 442 -14.46 -21.05 -4.95
CA LEU A 442 -13.35 -21.98 -4.97
C LEU A 442 -12.50 -21.81 -6.23
N ARG A 443 -13.15 -21.69 -7.41
CA ARG A 443 -12.48 -21.40 -8.69
C ARG A 443 -11.78 -20.04 -8.65
N LEU A 444 -12.40 -19.02 -8.06
CA LEU A 444 -11.80 -17.71 -7.85
C LEU A 444 -10.56 -17.79 -6.96
N ASP A 445 -10.68 -18.42 -5.79
CA ASP A 445 -9.56 -18.56 -4.87
C ASP A 445 -8.40 -19.33 -5.49
N LEU A 446 -8.70 -20.42 -6.22
CA LEU A 446 -7.71 -21.22 -6.93
C LEU A 446 -7.07 -20.42 -8.08
N GLY A 447 -7.87 -19.79 -8.94
CA GLY A 447 -7.36 -19.01 -10.09
C GLY A 447 -6.50 -17.83 -9.67
N VAL A 448 -6.92 -17.08 -8.66
CA VAL A 448 -6.13 -16.00 -8.07
C VAL A 448 -4.86 -16.56 -7.45
N HIS A 449 -4.93 -17.69 -6.73
CA HIS A 449 -3.74 -18.32 -6.16
C HIS A 449 -2.75 -18.75 -7.25
N LEU A 450 -3.22 -19.35 -8.34
CA LEU A 450 -2.38 -19.80 -9.46
C LEU A 450 -1.69 -18.63 -10.16
N LEU A 451 -2.38 -17.52 -10.37
CA LEU A 451 -1.82 -16.34 -11.01
C LEU A 451 -0.78 -15.61 -10.13
N THR A 452 -0.89 -15.74 -8.81
CA THR A 452 -0.08 -14.95 -7.84
C THR A 452 0.98 -15.76 -7.08
N ARG A 453 0.93 -17.09 -7.10
CA ARG A 453 1.96 -17.95 -6.50
C ARG A 453 3.34 -17.71 -7.14
N ASP A 454 4.39 -18.08 -6.39
CA ASP A 454 5.78 -17.98 -6.83
C ASP A 454 6.16 -16.59 -7.36
N ASN A 455 5.73 -15.55 -6.65
CA ASN A 455 5.91 -14.13 -7.01
C ASN A 455 5.26 -13.78 -8.36
N ALA A 456 3.98 -14.13 -8.51
CA ALA A 456 3.17 -13.88 -9.70
C ALA A 456 3.79 -14.44 -11.00
N LYS A 457 4.48 -15.59 -10.92
CA LYS A 457 5.18 -16.19 -12.07
C LYS A 457 4.23 -16.42 -13.25
N ALA A 458 3.06 -16.99 -13.01
CA ALA A 458 2.07 -17.25 -14.06
C ALA A 458 1.54 -15.97 -14.71
N ALA A 459 1.19 -14.94 -13.93
CA ALA A 459 0.78 -13.65 -14.48
C ALA A 459 1.89 -12.98 -15.31
N ARG A 460 3.15 -13.14 -14.91
CA ARG A 460 4.30 -12.67 -15.70
C ARG A 460 4.48 -13.46 -16.99
N GLU A 461 4.35 -14.78 -16.96
CA GLU A 461 4.40 -15.62 -18.17
C GLU A 461 3.29 -15.24 -19.17
N VAL A 462 2.09 -14.92 -18.68
CA VAL A 462 1.00 -14.40 -19.51
C VAL A 462 1.42 -13.09 -20.18
N LEU A 463 1.94 -12.11 -19.44
CA LEU A 463 2.42 -10.86 -20.04
C LEU A 463 3.58 -11.08 -21.04
N GLU A 464 4.52 -11.97 -20.71
CA GLU A 464 5.67 -12.30 -21.56
C GLU A 464 5.23 -12.90 -22.90
N ALA A 465 4.16 -13.71 -22.91
CA ALA A 465 3.57 -14.22 -24.15
C ALA A 465 3.03 -13.11 -25.06
N GLY A 466 2.56 -12.00 -24.49
CA GLY A 466 2.17 -10.79 -25.22
C GLY A 466 3.33 -9.86 -25.59
N GLY A 467 4.58 -10.25 -25.33
CA GLY A 467 5.76 -9.39 -25.56
C GLY A 467 5.93 -8.27 -24.52
N MET A 468 5.34 -8.43 -23.33
CA MET A 468 5.45 -7.48 -22.23
C MET A 468 6.32 -8.02 -21.10
N LYS A 469 6.97 -7.13 -20.36
CA LYS A 469 7.79 -7.44 -19.19
C LYS A 469 7.21 -6.76 -17.97
N ALA A 470 7.13 -7.50 -16.87
CA ALA A 470 6.78 -6.95 -15.56
C ALA A 470 7.98 -7.09 -14.60
N GLU A 471 8.45 -5.95 -14.12
CA GLU A 471 9.53 -5.86 -13.12
C GLU A 471 9.04 -5.14 -11.86
N THR A 472 9.57 -5.50 -10.70
CA THR A 472 9.33 -4.70 -9.50
C THR A 472 10.03 -3.34 -9.61
N GLY A 473 9.35 -2.29 -9.16
CA GLY A 473 9.91 -0.95 -9.11
C GLY A 473 8.94 0.16 -9.47
N ILE A 474 9.49 1.37 -9.60
CA ILE A 474 8.71 2.58 -9.89
C ILE A 474 8.34 2.59 -11.38
N PRO A 475 7.04 2.57 -11.73
CA PRO A 475 6.64 2.68 -13.12
C PRO A 475 7.10 4.03 -13.67
N LEU A 476 7.57 4.02 -14.92
CA LEU A 476 7.98 5.23 -15.61
C LEU A 476 6.94 5.69 -16.63
N GLU A 477 6.19 4.76 -17.20
CA GLU A 477 5.17 5.02 -18.20
C GLU A 477 3.87 4.32 -17.77
N PRO A 478 2.72 4.67 -18.37
CA PRO A 478 1.46 3.96 -18.18
C PRO A 478 1.58 2.48 -18.61
N ALA A 479 0.67 1.64 -18.14
CA ALA A 479 0.63 0.26 -18.58
C ALA A 479 0.34 0.21 -20.09
N PRO A 480 1.08 -0.61 -20.86
CA PRO A 480 0.91 -0.67 -22.31
C PRO A 480 -0.44 -1.30 -22.70
N LEU A 481 -1.11 -0.71 -23.68
CA LEU A 481 -2.29 -1.30 -24.32
C LEU A 481 -1.88 -2.45 -25.24
N ALA A 482 -2.38 -3.66 -24.98
CA ALA A 482 -2.14 -4.84 -25.80
C ALA A 482 -2.93 -4.80 -27.12
N GLY A 483 -2.27 -5.09 -28.23
CA GLY A 483 -2.93 -5.35 -29.52
C GLY A 483 -3.58 -6.75 -29.60
N PRO A 484 -4.36 -7.05 -30.65
CA PRO A 484 -5.07 -8.31 -30.81
C PRO A 484 -4.16 -9.55 -30.75
N SER A 485 -3.07 -9.60 -31.51
CA SER A 485 -2.13 -10.75 -31.50
C SER A 485 -1.42 -10.92 -30.15
N GLN A 486 -1.10 -9.82 -29.46
CA GLN A 486 -0.57 -9.86 -28.10
C GLN A 486 -1.61 -10.45 -27.15
N LEU A 487 -2.86 -9.98 -27.19
CA LEU A 487 -3.97 -10.48 -26.38
C LEU A 487 -4.24 -11.97 -26.64
N HIS A 488 -4.23 -12.40 -27.90
CA HIS A 488 -4.42 -13.80 -28.25
C HIS A 488 -3.32 -14.70 -27.65
N SER A 489 -2.06 -14.27 -27.75
CA SER A 489 -0.92 -14.99 -27.16
C SER A 489 -1.00 -15.06 -25.62
N MET A 490 -1.39 -13.96 -24.99
CA MET A 490 -1.65 -13.89 -23.55
C MET A 490 -2.79 -14.82 -23.14
N GLN A 491 -3.88 -14.83 -23.90
CA GLN A 491 -5.08 -15.65 -23.67
C GLN A 491 -4.76 -17.14 -23.75
N LEU A 492 -4.05 -17.59 -24.80
CA LEU A 492 -3.67 -18.99 -24.95
C LEU A 492 -2.80 -19.47 -23.78
N THR A 493 -1.84 -18.64 -23.36
CA THR A 493 -0.96 -18.93 -22.23
C THR A 493 -1.75 -18.99 -20.92
N LEU A 494 -2.64 -18.03 -20.69
CA LEU A 494 -3.53 -18.01 -19.52
C LEU A 494 -4.38 -19.29 -19.47
N LEU A 495 -4.98 -19.68 -20.60
CA LEU A 495 -5.79 -20.89 -20.66
C LEU A 495 -4.95 -22.14 -20.42
N ASP A 496 -3.76 -22.31 -20.99
CA ASP A 496 -2.93 -23.51 -20.72
C ASP A 496 -2.55 -23.63 -19.23
N LEU A 497 -2.24 -22.49 -18.58
CA LEU A 497 -1.91 -22.43 -17.16
C LEU A 497 -3.09 -22.77 -16.25
N LEU A 498 -4.32 -22.41 -16.65
CA LEU A 498 -5.52 -22.58 -15.82
C LEU A 498 -6.30 -23.87 -16.15
N THR A 499 -6.27 -24.35 -17.39
CA THR A 499 -7.22 -25.37 -17.89
C THR A 499 -7.12 -26.71 -17.19
N LYS A 500 -5.91 -27.14 -16.82
CA LYS A 500 -5.72 -28.43 -16.14
C LYS A 500 -6.29 -28.46 -14.72
N GLU A 501 -6.43 -27.29 -14.09
CA GLU A 501 -6.78 -27.19 -12.67
C GLU A 501 -8.17 -26.59 -12.43
N LEU A 502 -8.72 -25.78 -13.35
CA LEU A 502 -9.93 -24.99 -13.11
C LEU A 502 -11.17 -25.41 -13.92
N PHE A 503 -11.00 -26.07 -15.07
CA PHE A 503 -12.11 -26.32 -16.00
C PHE A 503 -12.32 -27.80 -16.27
N SER A 504 -13.52 -28.33 -15.95
CA SER A 504 -13.95 -29.67 -16.37
C SER A 504 -15.01 -29.63 -17.47
N ASP A 505 -15.98 -28.69 -17.44
CA ASP A 505 -17.20 -28.79 -18.27
C ASP A 505 -17.74 -27.48 -18.90
N THR A 506 -17.01 -26.35 -18.86
CA THR A 506 -17.48 -25.08 -19.48
C THR A 506 -17.37 -25.09 -21.02
N ASP A 507 -18.27 -24.39 -21.73
CA ASP A 507 -18.15 -24.13 -23.18
C ASP A 507 -16.76 -23.51 -23.51
N SER A 508 -16.13 -23.95 -24.60
CA SER A 508 -14.81 -23.46 -25.01
C SER A 508 -14.82 -22.00 -25.46
N HIS A 509 -15.90 -21.51 -26.06
CA HIS A 509 -15.96 -20.16 -26.64
C HIS A 509 -16.10 -19.09 -25.56
N ASP A 510 -16.98 -19.31 -24.58
CA ASP A 510 -17.19 -18.39 -23.45
C ASP A 510 -15.91 -18.22 -22.61
N ARG A 511 -15.21 -19.33 -22.35
CA ARG A 511 -13.91 -19.32 -21.65
C ARG A 511 -12.86 -18.52 -22.39
N GLN A 512 -12.80 -18.66 -23.71
CA GLN A 512 -11.90 -17.87 -24.54
C GLN A 512 -12.18 -16.38 -24.39
N GLN A 513 -13.44 -15.96 -24.51
CA GLN A 513 -13.81 -14.55 -24.36
C GLN A 513 -13.43 -13.97 -22.99
N TRP A 514 -13.73 -14.66 -21.88
CA TRP A 514 -13.40 -14.12 -20.54
C TRP A 514 -11.91 -14.14 -20.24
N ALA A 515 -11.17 -15.09 -20.81
CA ALA A 515 -9.72 -15.07 -20.74
C ALA A 515 -9.17 -13.82 -21.44
N LEU A 516 -9.70 -13.44 -22.62
CA LEU A 516 -9.34 -12.18 -23.27
C LEU A 516 -9.65 -10.96 -22.39
N GLU A 517 -10.85 -10.90 -21.81
CA GLU A 517 -11.27 -9.82 -20.91
C GLU A 517 -10.37 -9.68 -19.67
N LEU A 518 -9.86 -10.78 -19.11
CA LEU A 518 -8.91 -10.73 -18.00
C LEU A 518 -7.52 -10.27 -18.48
N THR A 519 -7.04 -10.85 -19.59
CA THR A 519 -5.70 -10.51 -20.13
C THR A 519 -5.59 -9.04 -20.55
N SER A 520 -6.66 -8.42 -21.05
CA SER A 520 -6.65 -7.00 -21.43
C SER A 520 -6.50 -6.05 -20.25
N ARG A 521 -6.93 -6.46 -19.04
CA ARG A 521 -6.81 -5.67 -17.80
C ARG A 521 -5.58 -6.00 -16.97
N LEU A 522 -4.97 -7.16 -17.20
CA LEU A 522 -3.83 -7.64 -16.42
C LEU A 522 -2.65 -6.64 -16.36
N PRO A 523 -2.23 -5.95 -17.46
CA PRO A 523 -1.16 -4.96 -17.40
C PRO A 523 -1.43 -3.84 -16.38
N GLU A 524 -2.62 -3.25 -16.41
CA GLU A 524 -3.01 -2.18 -15.47
C GLU A 524 -3.07 -2.68 -14.02
N MET A 525 -3.64 -3.87 -13.80
CA MET A 525 -3.77 -4.45 -12.46
C MET A 525 -2.40 -4.76 -11.85
N MET A 526 -1.46 -5.27 -12.64
CA MET A 526 -0.07 -5.46 -12.21
C MET A 526 0.58 -4.11 -11.88
N GLN A 527 0.36 -3.08 -12.70
CA GLN A 527 0.92 -1.75 -12.44
C GLN A 527 0.38 -1.12 -11.13
N ARG A 528 -0.93 -1.21 -10.87
CA ARG A 528 -1.55 -0.77 -9.59
C ARG A 528 -0.99 -1.53 -8.38
N SER A 529 -0.60 -2.77 -8.59
CA SER A 529 -0.03 -3.65 -7.56
C SER A 529 1.47 -3.40 -7.28
N GLY A 530 2.08 -2.42 -7.96
CA GLY A 530 3.47 -2.03 -7.75
C GLY A 530 4.47 -2.60 -8.74
N TRP A 531 4.01 -3.31 -9.77
CA TRP A 531 4.86 -3.68 -10.90
C TRP A 531 5.06 -2.49 -11.86
N THR A 532 6.16 -2.51 -12.59
CA THR A 532 6.39 -1.70 -13.77
C THR A 532 6.20 -2.61 -14.99
N VAL A 533 5.17 -2.33 -15.80
CA VAL A 533 4.89 -3.10 -17.01
C VAL A 533 5.38 -2.32 -18.22
N THR A 534 6.18 -2.96 -19.07
CA THR A 534 6.73 -2.37 -20.30
C THR A 534 6.51 -3.31 -21.48
N SER A 535 6.27 -2.77 -22.67
CA SER A 535 6.15 -3.52 -23.91
C SER A 535 7.31 -3.17 -24.86
N ASP A 536 7.90 -4.17 -25.50
CA ASP A 536 8.91 -3.93 -26.55
C ASP A 536 8.23 -3.43 -27.86
N THR A 537 6.93 -3.70 -28.02
CA THR A 537 6.09 -3.18 -29.12
C THR A 537 5.36 -1.92 -28.68
N PRO A 538 5.51 -0.78 -29.38
CA PRO A 538 4.77 0.43 -29.04
C PRO A 538 3.27 0.25 -29.34
N PRO A 539 2.37 0.83 -28.54
CA PRO A 539 0.94 0.76 -28.80
C PRO A 539 0.60 1.46 -30.12
N LEU A 540 -0.34 0.89 -30.88
CA LEU A 540 -0.79 1.50 -32.13
C LEU A 540 -1.62 2.75 -31.89
N LEU A 541 -2.41 2.73 -30.81
CA LEU A 541 -3.20 3.84 -30.33
C LEU A 541 -2.39 4.67 -29.33
N ASP A 542 -2.40 5.98 -29.52
CA ASP A 542 -1.90 6.95 -28.57
C ASP A 542 -3.05 7.76 -27.97
N SER A 543 -2.76 8.58 -26.95
CA SER A 543 -3.80 9.34 -26.26
C SER A 543 -4.58 10.29 -27.17
N GLU A 544 -3.95 10.84 -28.23
CA GLU A 544 -4.63 11.78 -29.14
C GLU A 544 -5.53 11.06 -30.14
N SER A 545 -5.07 9.95 -30.73
CA SER A 545 -5.86 9.12 -31.63
C SER A 545 -7.06 8.50 -30.91
N ILE A 546 -6.91 8.09 -29.64
CA ILE A 546 -8.03 7.57 -28.85
C ILE A 546 -9.10 8.63 -28.64
N GLU A 547 -8.73 9.88 -28.32
CA GLU A 547 -9.71 10.94 -28.11
C GLU A 547 -10.45 11.29 -29.41
N ARG A 548 -9.74 11.36 -30.54
CA ARG A 548 -10.35 11.56 -31.87
C ARG A 548 -11.28 10.41 -32.27
N LEU A 549 -10.88 9.17 -32.01
CA LEU A 549 -11.71 7.99 -32.28
C LEU A 549 -12.95 7.98 -31.38
N ALA A 550 -12.80 8.30 -30.10
CA ALA A 550 -13.90 8.34 -29.14
C ALA A 550 -14.94 9.41 -29.52
N GLU A 551 -14.49 10.57 -30.00
CA GLU A 551 -15.38 11.60 -30.55
C GLU A 551 -16.18 11.07 -31.74
N ARG A 552 -15.53 10.39 -32.69
CA ARG A 552 -16.20 9.82 -33.86
C ARG A 552 -17.11 8.63 -33.54
N VAL A 553 -16.80 7.86 -32.49
CA VAL A 553 -17.70 6.85 -31.93
C VAL A 553 -18.98 7.52 -31.42
N HIS A 554 -18.86 8.63 -30.71
CA HIS A 554 -20.03 9.39 -30.25
C HIS A 554 -20.85 9.96 -31.41
N GLU A 555 -20.20 10.55 -32.42
CA GLU A 555 -20.89 11.04 -33.62
C GLU A 555 -21.64 9.93 -34.36
N SER A 556 -21.03 8.74 -34.46
CA SER A 556 -21.65 7.56 -35.08
C SER A 556 -22.87 7.09 -34.28
N TYR A 557 -22.77 7.06 -32.95
CA TYR A 557 -23.90 6.77 -32.07
C TYR A 557 -25.04 7.79 -32.27
N GLN A 558 -24.74 9.08 -32.37
CA GLN A 558 -25.77 10.11 -32.59
C GLN A 558 -26.52 9.88 -33.90
N GLN A 559 -25.80 9.61 -34.98
CA GLN A 559 -26.39 9.34 -36.29
C GLN A 559 -27.28 8.10 -36.28
N GLN A 560 -26.77 6.99 -35.74
CA GLN A 560 -27.53 5.74 -35.64
C GLN A 560 -28.76 5.89 -34.74
N ALA A 561 -28.59 6.49 -33.56
CA ALA A 561 -29.70 6.69 -32.64
C ALA A 561 -30.77 7.62 -33.23
N LEU A 562 -30.40 8.67 -33.97
CA LEU A 562 -31.39 9.51 -34.68
C LEU A 562 -32.14 8.72 -35.77
N ALA A 563 -31.43 7.90 -36.54
CA ALA A 563 -32.04 7.09 -37.59
C ALA A 563 -33.06 6.09 -37.03
N GLU A 564 -32.78 5.55 -35.84
CA GLU A 564 -33.63 4.57 -35.14
C GLU A 564 -34.68 5.22 -34.22
N GLY A 565 -34.88 6.54 -34.29
CA GLY A 565 -35.90 7.24 -33.50
C GLY A 565 -35.57 7.36 -32.00
N ASN A 566 -34.28 7.37 -31.66
CA ASN A 566 -33.71 7.44 -30.31
C ASN A 566 -34.24 6.31 -29.41
N PRO A 567 -33.89 5.03 -29.70
CA PRO A 567 -34.45 3.87 -29.01
C PRO A 567 -34.08 3.80 -27.52
N THR A 568 -33.05 4.56 -27.10
CA THR A 568 -32.61 4.66 -25.70
C THR A 568 -33.21 5.85 -24.95
N GLY A 569 -33.95 6.73 -25.64
CA GLY A 569 -34.47 7.98 -25.07
C GLY A 569 -33.38 8.92 -24.54
N SER A 570 -32.15 8.78 -25.05
CA SER A 570 -30.97 9.43 -24.50
C SER A 570 -30.79 10.85 -25.03
N GLN A 571 -30.53 11.82 -24.14
CA GLN A 571 -30.20 13.20 -24.52
C GLN A 571 -28.82 13.32 -25.20
N LEU A 572 -27.97 12.29 -25.07
CA LEU A 572 -26.65 12.24 -25.71
C LEU A 572 -26.74 12.31 -27.24
N VAL A 573 -27.87 11.87 -27.79
CA VAL A 573 -28.17 11.92 -29.23
C VAL A 573 -28.10 13.35 -29.78
N GLU A 574 -28.40 14.36 -28.96
CA GLU A 574 -28.37 15.78 -29.34
C GLU A 574 -27.21 16.55 -28.69
N THR A 575 -26.41 15.91 -27.84
CA THR A 575 -25.34 16.58 -27.08
C THR A 575 -24.01 16.53 -27.83
N PRO A 576 -23.43 17.67 -28.26
CA PRO A 576 -22.14 17.67 -28.95
C PRO A 576 -21.00 17.26 -28.02
N TRP A 577 -19.90 16.77 -28.60
CA TRP A 577 -18.74 16.22 -27.88
C TRP A 577 -18.18 17.16 -26.80
N GLU A 578 -18.06 18.45 -27.10
CA GLU A 578 -17.49 19.45 -26.19
C GLU A 578 -18.35 19.72 -24.96
N LYS A 579 -19.65 19.38 -25.04
CA LYS A 579 -20.59 19.52 -23.93
C LYS A 579 -20.78 18.23 -23.13
N LEU A 580 -20.19 17.12 -23.56
CA LEU A 580 -20.22 15.88 -22.80
C LEU A 580 -19.42 16.03 -21.51
N SER A 581 -19.97 15.50 -20.42
CA SER A 581 -19.20 15.26 -19.20
C SER A 581 -18.06 14.27 -19.48
N GLU A 582 -16.98 14.35 -18.71
CA GLU A 582 -15.87 13.39 -18.81
C GLU A 582 -16.32 11.94 -18.60
N PHE A 583 -17.37 11.73 -17.80
CA PHE A 583 -18.03 10.45 -17.68
C PHE A 583 -18.53 9.90 -19.03
N ASN A 584 -19.28 10.69 -19.79
CA ASN A 584 -19.82 10.24 -21.08
C ASN A 584 -18.72 10.08 -22.14
N LYS A 585 -17.69 10.94 -22.13
CA LYS A 585 -16.52 10.74 -23.00
C LYS A 585 -15.77 9.46 -22.67
N SER A 586 -15.62 9.12 -21.38
CA SER A 586 -14.95 7.89 -20.95
C SER A 586 -15.65 6.63 -21.45
N SER A 587 -17.00 6.64 -21.54
CA SER A 587 -17.76 5.53 -22.14
C SER A 587 -17.39 5.30 -23.61
N ASN A 588 -17.10 6.36 -24.37
CA ASN A 588 -16.71 6.28 -25.78
C ASN A 588 -15.24 5.86 -25.93
N ARG A 589 -14.34 6.38 -25.08
CA ARG A 589 -12.94 5.89 -25.01
C ARG A 589 -12.88 4.40 -24.71
N ALA A 590 -13.75 3.91 -23.82
CA ALA A 590 -13.83 2.48 -23.49
C ALA A 590 -14.19 1.61 -24.70
N VAL A 591 -14.94 2.11 -25.69
CA VAL A 591 -15.19 1.38 -26.96
C VAL A 591 -13.88 1.19 -27.73
N VAL A 592 -13.10 2.26 -27.85
CA VAL A 592 -11.83 2.27 -28.59
C VAL A 592 -10.78 1.36 -27.92
N LEU A 593 -10.65 1.47 -26.59
CA LEU A 593 -9.70 0.69 -25.79
C LEU A 593 -10.03 -0.80 -25.74
N ASP A 594 -11.30 -1.17 -25.86
CA ASP A 594 -11.77 -2.57 -25.85
C ASP A 594 -11.78 -3.19 -27.26
N TYR A 595 -11.69 -2.39 -28.32
CA TYR A 595 -11.74 -2.90 -29.69
C TYR A 595 -10.64 -3.93 -30.04
N PRO A 596 -9.41 -3.87 -29.48
CA PRO A 596 -8.42 -4.93 -29.65
C PRO A 596 -8.88 -6.29 -29.12
N VAL A 597 -9.64 -6.29 -28.02
CA VAL A 597 -10.23 -7.49 -27.41
C VAL A 597 -11.24 -8.11 -28.38
N LYS A 598 -12.05 -7.28 -29.03
CA LYS A 598 -13.02 -7.68 -30.05
C LYS A 598 -12.34 -8.27 -31.28
N LEU A 599 -11.31 -7.63 -31.81
CA LEU A 599 -10.58 -8.17 -32.96
C LEU A 599 -9.95 -9.55 -32.64
N ALA A 600 -9.34 -9.67 -31.46
CA ALA A 600 -8.75 -10.93 -31.01
C ALA A 600 -9.78 -12.06 -30.87
N SER A 601 -11.01 -11.76 -30.43
CA SER A 601 -12.04 -12.78 -30.23
C SER A 601 -12.57 -13.40 -31.53
N VAL A 602 -12.32 -12.75 -32.68
CA VAL A 602 -12.71 -13.26 -34.01
C VAL A 602 -11.52 -13.57 -34.91
N GLY A 603 -10.30 -13.66 -34.36
CA GLY A 603 -9.08 -14.02 -35.09
C GLY A 603 -8.61 -12.96 -36.09
N LEU A 604 -8.85 -11.68 -35.79
CA LEU A 604 -8.37 -10.54 -36.57
C LEU A 604 -7.26 -9.81 -35.82
N ASP A 605 -6.36 -9.19 -36.60
CA ASP A 605 -5.29 -8.35 -36.06
C ASP A 605 -5.32 -6.96 -36.70
N TRP A 606 -4.44 -6.09 -36.23
CA TRP A 606 -4.30 -4.73 -36.73
C TRP A 606 -2.83 -4.34 -36.95
N ARG A 607 -2.59 -3.34 -37.79
CA ARG A 607 -1.25 -2.78 -38.00
C ARG A 607 -1.29 -1.31 -38.40
N ARG A 608 -0.18 -0.59 -38.23
CA ARG A 608 -0.02 0.72 -38.86
C ARG A 608 0.12 0.56 -40.36
N SER A 609 -0.58 1.40 -41.12
CA SER A 609 -0.50 1.50 -42.57
C SER A 609 -0.68 2.94 -43.01
N THR A 610 0.18 3.41 -43.92
CA THR A 610 0.04 4.74 -44.53
C THR A 610 -1.10 4.81 -45.54
N THR A 611 -1.57 3.65 -46.00
CA THR A 611 -2.70 3.48 -46.91
C THR A 611 -3.53 2.29 -46.45
N PRO A 612 -4.30 2.41 -45.35
CA PRO A 612 -5.07 1.30 -44.82
C PRO A 612 -6.04 0.74 -45.85
N ALA A 613 -6.02 -0.58 -46.03
CA ALA A 613 -7.02 -1.26 -46.83
C ALA A 613 -8.40 -1.18 -46.15
N PRO A 614 -9.50 -1.32 -46.90
CA PRO A 614 -10.81 -1.52 -46.30
C PRO A 614 -10.78 -2.72 -45.34
N ALA A 615 -11.46 -2.58 -44.20
CA ALA A 615 -11.58 -3.67 -43.24
C ALA A 615 -12.15 -4.93 -43.91
N PRO A 616 -11.67 -6.14 -43.52
CA PRO A 616 -12.19 -7.38 -44.07
C PRO A 616 -13.71 -7.49 -43.80
N ALA A 617 -14.44 -8.04 -44.76
CA ALA A 617 -15.86 -8.32 -44.58
C ALA A 617 -16.04 -9.36 -43.47
N LEU A 618 -16.79 -9.01 -42.43
CA LEU A 618 -17.14 -9.90 -41.34
C LEU A 618 -18.30 -10.80 -41.76
N THR A 619 -18.30 -12.04 -41.26
CA THR A 619 -19.45 -12.94 -41.38
C THR A 619 -20.58 -12.52 -40.43
N ASP A 620 -21.82 -12.95 -40.70
CA ASP A 620 -22.96 -12.68 -39.83
C ASP A 620 -22.72 -13.19 -38.39
N GLU A 621 -22.03 -14.34 -38.25
CA GLU A 621 -21.65 -14.93 -36.97
C GLU A 621 -20.62 -14.07 -36.22
N GLN A 622 -19.62 -13.53 -36.92
CA GLN A 622 -18.66 -12.60 -36.33
C GLN A 622 -19.34 -11.29 -35.90
N ILE A 623 -20.21 -10.72 -36.74
CA ILE A 623 -20.96 -9.50 -36.39
C ILE A 623 -21.77 -9.74 -35.12
N LEU A 624 -22.53 -10.83 -35.05
CA LEU A 624 -23.30 -11.19 -33.85
C LEU A 624 -22.40 -11.31 -32.61
N THR A 625 -21.28 -12.03 -32.73
CA THR A 625 -20.33 -12.24 -31.63
C THR A 625 -19.77 -10.92 -31.11
N LEU A 626 -19.35 -10.03 -32.01
CA LEU A 626 -18.78 -8.74 -31.65
C LEU A 626 -19.82 -7.78 -31.07
N SER A 627 -21.05 -7.79 -31.57
CA SER A 627 -22.14 -6.97 -31.03
C SER A 627 -22.57 -7.41 -29.63
N VAL A 628 -22.63 -8.73 -29.37
CA VAL A 628 -22.87 -9.25 -28.01
C VAL A 628 -21.73 -8.84 -27.07
N ALA A 629 -20.48 -8.90 -27.52
CA ALA A 629 -19.32 -8.47 -26.74
C ALA A 629 -19.37 -6.96 -26.43
N GLU A 630 -19.80 -6.12 -27.39
CA GLU A 630 -19.97 -4.68 -27.18
C GLU A 630 -21.07 -4.37 -26.16
N HIS A 631 -22.24 -5.02 -26.27
CA HIS A 631 -23.32 -4.86 -25.29
C HIS A 631 -22.86 -5.27 -23.88
N ARG A 632 -22.10 -6.36 -23.78
CA ARG A 632 -21.51 -6.83 -22.53
C ARG A 632 -20.52 -5.82 -21.95
N ARG A 633 -19.61 -5.27 -22.77
CA ARG A 633 -18.66 -4.22 -22.37
C ARG A 633 -19.38 -2.96 -21.89
N TRP A 634 -20.39 -2.49 -22.63
CA TRP A 634 -21.21 -1.34 -22.24
C TRP A 634 -21.91 -1.59 -20.90
N SER A 635 -22.57 -2.73 -20.78
CA SER A 635 -23.27 -3.11 -19.54
C SER A 635 -22.29 -3.21 -18.36
N HIS A 636 -21.07 -3.71 -18.57
CA HIS A 636 -20.02 -3.74 -17.56
C HIS A 636 -19.58 -2.32 -17.15
N PHE A 637 -19.35 -1.42 -18.10
CA PHE A 637 -19.04 -0.01 -17.82
C PHE A 637 -20.12 0.65 -16.95
N GLN A 638 -21.40 0.41 -17.25
CA GLN A 638 -22.52 1.00 -16.53
C GLN A 638 -22.58 0.54 -15.08
N ARG A 639 -22.36 -0.75 -14.85
CA ARG A 639 -22.39 -1.34 -13.50
C ARG A 639 -21.21 -0.91 -12.64
N ARG A 640 -20.01 -0.82 -13.23
CA ARG A 640 -18.81 -0.25 -12.58
C ARG A 640 -18.92 1.25 -12.27
N ASN A 641 -20.03 1.86 -12.65
CA ASN A 641 -20.35 3.25 -12.31
C ASN A 641 -21.66 3.32 -11.52
N GLY A 642 -21.98 2.26 -10.77
CA GLY A 642 -23.06 2.21 -9.79
C GLY A 642 -24.46 2.05 -10.38
N ARG A 643 -24.58 1.52 -11.61
CA ARG A 643 -25.86 1.30 -12.29
C ARG A 643 -26.15 -0.19 -12.49
N GLU A 644 -26.01 -0.98 -11.44
CA GLU A 644 -26.28 -2.43 -11.46
C GLU A 644 -27.68 -2.77 -11.99
N GLY A 645 -28.70 -2.02 -11.56
CA GLY A 645 -30.11 -2.21 -11.96
C GLY A 645 -30.54 -1.48 -13.24
N HIS A 646 -29.63 -1.08 -14.13
CA HIS A 646 -30.02 -0.40 -15.36
C HIS A 646 -30.86 -1.31 -16.26
N TYR A 647 -31.95 -0.82 -16.84
CA TYR A 647 -32.88 -1.64 -17.62
C TYR A 647 -32.27 -2.24 -18.91
N PHE A 648 -31.24 -1.60 -19.47
CA PHE A 648 -30.45 -2.18 -20.57
C PHE A 648 -29.37 -3.17 -20.13
N ASN A 649 -29.19 -3.43 -18.83
CA ASN A 649 -28.37 -4.55 -18.36
C ASN A 649 -29.06 -5.92 -18.59
N THR A 650 -30.00 -5.96 -19.52
CA THR A 650 -30.77 -7.14 -19.89
C THR A 650 -29.95 -7.97 -20.91
N PRO A 651 -30.06 -9.31 -20.89
CA PRO A 651 -29.46 -10.18 -21.90
C PRO A 651 -29.77 -9.77 -23.36
N TRP A 652 -28.81 -10.01 -24.26
CA TRP A 652 -28.85 -9.59 -25.66
C TRP A 652 -30.12 -10.04 -26.40
N ASP A 653 -30.52 -11.29 -26.20
CA ASP A 653 -31.71 -11.91 -26.80
C ASP A 653 -33.01 -11.14 -26.51
N LYS A 654 -33.07 -10.46 -25.36
CA LYS A 654 -34.24 -9.70 -24.89
C LYS A 654 -34.25 -8.23 -25.32
N LEU A 655 -33.21 -7.75 -26.00
CA LEU A 655 -33.17 -6.40 -26.57
C LEU A 655 -34.03 -6.28 -27.83
N THR A 656 -34.59 -5.10 -28.08
CA THR A 656 -35.30 -4.80 -29.34
C THR A 656 -34.33 -4.71 -30.50
N PRO A 657 -34.78 -4.91 -31.76
CA PRO A 657 -33.91 -4.75 -32.94
C PRO A 657 -33.23 -3.39 -33.00
N GLU A 658 -33.93 -2.31 -32.66
CA GLU A 658 -33.41 -0.94 -32.67
C GLU A 658 -32.36 -0.70 -31.58
N GLN A 659 -32.40 -1.47 -30.49
CA GLN A 659 -31.37 -1.43 -29.44
C GLN A 659 -30.12 -2.18 -29.90
N LYS A 660 -30.28 -3.37 -30.48
CA LYS A 660 -29.18 -4.16 -31.04
C LYS A 660 -28.44 -3.42 -32.15
N SER A 661 -29.17 -2.63 -32.95
CA SER A 661 -28.56 -1.88 -34.06
C SER A 661 -27.55 -0.83 -33.59
N LEU A 662 -27.60 -0.38 -32.33
CA LEU A 662 -26.58 0.52 -31.76
C LEU A 662 -25.23 -0.19 -31.58
N ASP A 663 -25.24 -1.40 -31.03
CA ASP A 663 -24.03 -2.21 -30.86
C ASP A 663 -23.49 -2.71 -32.21
N GLU A 664 -24.38 -3.14 -33.12
CA GLU A 664 -24.02 -3.49 -34.51
C GLU A 664 -23.39 -2.31 -35.26
N ASN A 665 -23.88 -1.09 -35.05
CA ASN A 665 -23.31 0.10 -35.68
C ASN A 665 -21.86 0.36 -35.23
N ILE A 666 -21.50 0.09 -33.97
CA ILE A 666 -20.10 0.15 -33.53
C ILE A 666 -19.24 -0.81 -34.35
N ILE A 667 -19.70 -2.06 -34.53
CA ILE A 667 -18.95 -3.08 -35.28
C ILE A 667 -18.78 -2.66 -36.75
N ASN A 668 -19.84 -2.14 -37.36
CA ASN A 668 -19.84 -1.74 -38.76
C ASN A 668 -18.99 -0.49 -39.06
N THR A 669 -18.82 0.41 -38.08
CA THR A 669 -18.16 1.69 -38.30
C THR A 669 -16.69 1.70 -37.90
N MET A 670 -16.33 0.99 -36.83
CA MET A 670 -14.99 1.05 -36.23
C MET A 670 -13.85 0.70 -37.19
N GLY A 671 -14.06 -0.21 -38.15
CA GLY A 671 -13.06 -0.49 -39.19
C GLY A 671 -12.69 0.75 -40.02
N SER A 672 -13.69 1.57 -40.38
CA SER A 672 -13.46 2.84 -41.08
C SER A 672 -12.87 3.92 -40.16
N LEU A 673 -13.19 3.88 -38.87
CA LEU A 673 -12.66 4.82 -37.89
C LEU A 673 -11.16 4.59 -37.69
N LEU A 674 -10.76 3.34 -37.46
CA LEU A 674 -9.37 2.92 -37.32
C LEU A 674 -8.55 3.24 -38.59
N ALA A 675 -9.13 3.01 -39.77
CA ALA A 675 -8.47 3.33 -41.04
C ALA A 675 -8.15 4.83 -41.18
N SER A 676 -8.93 5.75 -40.61
CA SER A 676 -8.60 7.17 -40.69
C SER A 676 -7.41 7.57 -39.81
N GLU A 677 -7.10 6.77 -38.78
CA GLU A 677 -5.93 6.96 -37.91
C GLU A 677 -4.73 6.14 -38.41
N GLY A 678 -4.79 5.62 -39.64
CA GLY A 678 -3.70 4.85 -40.23
C GLY A 678 -3.59 3.42 -39.66
N ILE A 679 -4.68 2.86 -39.12
CA ILE A 679 -4.72 1.51 -38.57
C ILE A 679 -5.53 0.62 -39.52
N GLU A 680 -4.87 -0.40 -40.06
CA GLU A 680 -5.45 -1.40 -40.97
C GLU A 680 -5.81 -2.66 -40.19
N ILE A 681 -7.05 -3.14 -40.31
CA ILE A 681 -7.46 -4.46 -39.81
C ILE A 681 -7.06 -5.50 -40.84
N ILE A 682 -6.39 -6.55 -40.38
CA ILE A 682 -5.88 -7.65 -41.21
C ILE A 682 -6.40 -8.98 -40.69
N GLN A 683 -6.49 -9.98 -41.56
CA GLN A 683 -6.58 -11.36 -41.09
C GLN A 683 -5.25 -11.72 -40.44
N GLU A 684 -5.32 -12.38 -39.28
CA GLU A 684 -4.15 -12.90 -38.61
C GLU A 684 -3.41 -13.82 -39.60
N VAL A 685 -2.11 -13.56 -39.80
CA VAL A 685 -1.28 -14.51 -40.53
C VAL A 685 -1.09 -15.67 -39.57
N ALA A 686 -1.83 -16.75 -39.79
CA ALA A 686 -1.68 -17.98 -39.01
C ALA A 686 -0.19 -18.38 -38.98
N ASP A 687 0.42 -18.34 -37.79
CA ASP A 687 1.72 -18.95 -37.52
C ASP A 687 1.57 -20.46 -37.28
#